data_AF-A0A8J5B601-F1
#
_entry.id   AF-A0A8J5B601-F1
#
_cell.length_a   1.000
_cell.length_b   1.000
_cell.length_c   1.000
_cell.angle_alpha   90.00
_cell.angle_beta   90.00
_cell.angle_gamma   90.00
#
_symmetry.space_group_name_H-M   'P 1'
#
loop_
_entity.id
_entity.type
_entity.pdbx_description
1 polymer ?
#
loop_
_entity_poly.entity_id
_entity_poly.type
_entity_poly.pdbx_seq_one_letter_code
_entity_poly.pdbx_strand_id
1 'polypeptide(L)'
;MRFIPIIRYVEDDLKVESTSDEPDVQLEYRDESNRPWWKFFDEYEYRQNKYDRASHKWFKWFDERDTASDRKLICKLDLLLTFYAFMVYWVKYLDQTNVNNAYVSGMREDLDFQGNDLVQVQAMYLVGAVIFQLPFVYILPRVPLHIVLPVMDLCWGLMTLFCCKVQSVAALKALRFFVGVFESAFIPCAYFLMGSWYKPSEFSRRAGFFYMGQFLGLLSSGLLASAALDLHGLGGFEGWRWVFIIDAIATLPLAIIGYFVIPGTPEKCVSLFLSDDEIRRCRERMRPYVTEKKAKPSKKLTDWTLWKPLLTSWQLPTLVLITCVFYNNNSGNSGSYILWLKSLTDSDGNQRYTNQKVNQLSSVAPGLGFVYVYAACVFADMFKCRWGAIFLTQIFNFIGCSILAVWDVVESAKWFAFCLQYMSWSMSPVLFGWVSDIMRHDPQAYSIVVIAMNMIGQSSSAWVSVLVFPTVESPRFTKGFGTCAACAACCAIGALVILYFYKRDEKLICHKNGIILNGQVAPIEVLDADRMSAENKIEEITEDQVPQIEENSTIVIKKEEKAARALISKLNLQKVEGITRVVLKRTRQHIFVIANPEVYKTPTGNSYVVFGEAQHEDMQATARAAQIAAAQAQQAAAQTDSTAEAAAAGEVGAELASKDPASITADLEAASLSKGEDAEDEAEADATGLEDSDIKLVMEQANVSRNKAINGLKKNNSDVVNTIMDLCQ
;
A
#
# COMPACT_ATOMS: atom_id res chain seq x y z
N MET A 1 -26.38 32.67 21.81
CA MET A 1 -26.49 31.39 21.06
C MET A 1 -25.42 30.44 21.59
N ARG A 2 -25.80 29.33 22.23
CA ARG A 2 -24.86 28.26 22.59
C ARG A 2 -24.64 27.39 21.35
N PHE A 3 -23.50 27.57 20.70
CA PHE A 3 -23.08 26.71 19.58
C PHE A 3 -22.38 25.49 20.16
N ILE A 4 -23.11 24.38 20.27
CA ILE A 4 -22.56 23.10 20.69
C ILE A 4 -22.29 22.29 19.42
N PRO A 5 -21.03 21.94 19.09
CA PRO A 5 -20.73 21.05 17.97
C PRO A 5 -21.29 19.65 18.29
N ILE A 6 -22.30 19.23 17.53
CA ILE A 6 -22.98 17.94 17.73
C ILE A 6 -22.12 16.85 17.07
N ILE A 7 -21.71 15.85 17.84
CA ILE A 7 -21.10 14.62 17.30
C ILE A 7 -22.19 13.85 16.58
N ARG A 8 -22.06 13.67 15.26
CA ARG A 8 -23.06 12.99 14.43
C ARG A 8 -22.65 11.54 14.18
N TYR A 9 -23.37 10.62 14.80
CA TYR A 9 -23.33 9.20 14.44
C TYR A 9 -24.44 8.97 13.43
N VAL A 10 -24.09 8.84 12.15
CA VAL A 10 -25.04 8.40 11.12
C VAL A 10 -25.04 6.87 11.18
N GLU A 11 -26.14 6.27 11.63
CA GLU A 11 -26.40 4.84 11.50
C GLU A 11 -26.56 4.50 10.01
N ASP A 12 -25.93 3.41 9.56
CA ASP A 12 -25.94 2.94 8.16
C ASP A 12 -27.28 2.27 7.79
N ASP A 13 -28.39 2.70 8.39
CA ASP A 13 -29.72 2.09 8.20
C ASP A 13 -30.53 2.88 7.16
N LEU A 14 -30.20 2.74 5.88
CA LEU A 14 -31.13 3.04 4.79
C LEU A 14 -30.81 2.20 3.55
N LYS A 15 -31.87 1.56 3.03
CA LYS A 15 -31.94 0.70 1.84
C LYS A 15 -30.99 1.18 0.74
N VAL A 16 -30.05 0.31 0.39
CA VAL A 16 -29.32 0.37 -0.87
C VAL A 16 -30.39 0.39 -1.97
N GLU A 17 -30.61 1.53 -2.61
CA GLU A 17 -31.14 1.50 -3.96
C GLU A 17 -30.13 0.66 -4.74
N SER A 18 -30.56 -0.51 -5.19
CA SER A 18 -29.79 -1.35 -6.09
C SER A 18 -29.64 -0.59 -7.42
N THR A 19 -28.69 0.34 -7.47
CA THR A 19 -28.03 0.65 -8.73
C THR A 19 -27.40 -0.66 -9.17
N SER A 20 -28.07 -1.32 -10.09
CA SER A 20 -27.70 -2.56 -10.78
C SER A 20 -26.49 -2.35 -11.72
N ASP A 21 -25.66 -1.35 -11.42
CA ASP A 21 -24.48 -0.96 -12.16
C ASP A 21 -23.26 -1.05 -11.22
N GLU A 22 -23.06 -2.19 -10.55
CA GLU A 22 -21.67 -2.57 -10.29
C GLU A 22 -21.06 -2.77 -11.68
N PRO A 23 -20.09 -1.94 -12.11
CA PRO A 23 -19.53 -2.09 -13.43
C PRO A 23 -18.93 -3.48 -13.51
N ASP A 24 -19.38 -4.30 -14.46
CA ASP A 24 -18.76 -5.57 -14.83
C ASP A 24 -17.24 -5.37 -14.76
N VAL A 25 -16.58 -5.91 -13.73
CA VAL A 25 -15.13 -5.75 -13.58
C VAL A 25 -14.52 -6.60 -14.68
N GLN A 26 -14.27 -5.99 -15.83
CA GLN A 26 -13.76 -6.67 -17.02
C GLN A 26 -12.38 -7.26 -16.69
N LEU A 27 -12.33 -8.56 -16.44
CA LEU A 27 -11.11 -9.26 -16.05
C LEU A 27 -10.10 -9.25 -17.21
N GLU A 28 -8.85 -8.86 -16.93
CA GLU A 28 -7.76 -8.90 -17.90
C GLU A 28 -6.82 -10.07 -17.59
N TYR A 29 -6.73 -11.00 -18.54
CA TYR A 29 -5.76 -12.09 -18.50
C TYR A 29 -4.42 -11.62 -19.07
N ARG A 30 -3.34 -11.78 -18.31
CA ARG A 30 -1.98 -11.41 -18.73
C ARG A 30 -1.01 -12.58 -18.71
N ASP A 31 -0.30 -12.73 -19.82
CA ASP A 31 0.82 -13.65 -19.95
C ASP A 31 2.15 -12.98 -19.57
N GLU A 32 2.89 -13.61 -18.65
CA GLU A 32 4.20 -13.14 -18.22
C GLU A 32 5.36 -13.77 -19.02
N SER A 33 5.10 -14.82 -19.79
CA SER A 33 6.13 -15.63 -20.44
C SER A 33 7.04 -14.82 -21.40
N ASN A 34 6.48 -13.80 -22.07
CA ASN A 34 7.20 -12.90 -22.98
C ASN A 34 7.22 -11.44 -22.50
N ARG A 35 7.31 -11.21 -21.19
CA ARG A 35 7.30 -9.85 -20.62
C ARG A 35 8.59 -9.08 -20.99
N PRO A 36 8.51 -7.94 -21.72
CA PRO A 36 9.69 -7.16 -22.05
C PRO A 36 10.27 -6.44 -20.81
N TRP A 37 11.60 -6.28 -20.76
CA TRP A 37 12.31 -5.76 -19.59
C TRP A 37 11.87 -4.35 -19.17
N TRP A 38 11.55 -3.47 -20.14
CA TRP A 38 11.17 -2.08 -19.86
C TRP A 38 9.82 -1.95 -19.14
N LYS A 39 8.96 -2.99 -19.18
CA LYS A 39 7.73 -3.01 -18.35
C LYS A 39 8.05 -2.97 -16.86
N PHE A 40 9.27 -3.29 -16.44
CA PHE A 40 9.70 -3.06 -15.06
C PHE A 40 9.45 -1.60 -14.61
N PHE A 41 9.71 -0.63 -15.47
CA PHE A 41 9.57 0.80 -15.18
C PHE A 41 8.12 1.31 -15.20
N ASP A 42 7.16 0.49 -15.64
CA ASP A 42 5.73 0.79 -15.54
C ASP A 42 5.24 0.53 -14.10
N GLU A 43 5.14 1.59 -13.32
CA GLU A 43 4.71 1.55 -11.91
C GLU A 43 3.30 0.97 -11.74
N TYR A 44 2.41 1.24 -12.69
CA TYR A 44 0.99 0.85 -12.62
C TYR A 44 0.69 -0.46 -13.36
N GLU A 45 1.72 -1.24 -13.70
CA GLU A 45 1.57 -2.52 -14.41
C GLU A 45 0.53 -3.40 -13.70
N TYR A 46 0.78 -3.89 -12.49
CA TYR A 46 -0.14 -4.81 -11.79
C TYR A 46 -1.30 -4.13 -11.06
N ARG A 47 -1.43 -2.81 -11.22
CA ARG A 47 -2.40 -1.99 -10.50
C ARG A 47 -3.61 -1.61 -11.33
N GLN A 48 -3.40 -1.31 -12.61
CA GLN A 48 -4.47 -0.88 -13.50
C GLN A 48 -4.64 -1.87 -14.63
N ASN A 49 -5.88 -2.29 -14.81
CA ASN A 49 -6.30 -3.06 -15.95
C ASN A 49 -6.21 -2.22 -17.24
N LYS A 50 -6.00 -2.86 -18.39
CA LYS A 50 -5.98 -2.25 -19.72
C LYS A 50 -7.21 -1.37 -19.98
N TYR A 51 -8.39 -1.77 -19.51
CA TYR A 51 -9.63 -1.01 -19.70
C TYR A 51 -9.63 0.30 -18.89
N ASP A 52 -9.22 0.24 -17.63
CA ASP A 52 -9.03 1.44 -16.79
C ASP A 52 -7.96 2.36 -17.37
N ARG A 53 -6.88 1.79 -17.90
CA ARG A 53 -5.78 2.53 -18.51
C ARG A 53 -6.21 3.25 -19.79
N ALA A 54 -7.08 2.64 -20.61
CA ALA A 54 -7.59 3.24 -21.85
C ALA A 54 -8.48 4.47 -21.61
N SER A 55 -9.19 4.52 -20.47
CA SER A 55 -9.98 5.69 -20.06
C SER A 55 -9.14 6.85 -19.49
N HIS A 56 -7.82 6.68 -19.38
CA HIS A 56 -6.95 7.70 -18.81
C HIS A 56 -6.70 8.86 -19.79
N LYS A 57 -7.09 10.08 -19.41
CA LYS A 57 -6.67 11.30 -20.12
C LYS A 57 -5.38 11.84 -19.49
N TRP A 58 -4.58 12.52 -20.29
CA TRP A 58 -3.28 13.06 -19.91
C TRP A 58 -3.33 14.03 -18.71
N PHE A 59 -4.42 14.78 -18.50
CA PHE A 59 -4.62 15.62 -17.32
C PHE A 59 -6.08 15.57 -16.85
N LYS A 60 -6.32 15.16 -15.60
CA LYS A 60 -7.65 15.10 -14.97
C LYS A 60 -7.58 15.53 -13.51
N TRP A 61 -8.23 16.63 -13.13
CA TRP A 61 -8.33 17.05 -11.72
C TRP A 61 -9.32 16.21 -10.92
N PHE A 62 -10.44 15.82 -11.55
CA PHE A 62 -11.47 14.92 -11.01
C PHE A 62 -11.52 13.64 -11.84
N ASP A 63 -11.92 12.52 -11.23
CA ASP A 63 -12.19 11.30 -11.96
C ASP A 63 -13.45 11.48 -12.85
N GLU A 64 -13.53 10.78 -13.97
CA GLU A 64 -14.73 10.78 -14.81
C GLU A 64 -15.89 10.06 -14.12
N ARG A 65 -15.57 9.13 -13.22
CA ARG A 65 -16.53 8.42 -12.37
C ARG A 65 -17.06 9.28 -11.21
N ASP A 66 -16.44 10.45 -10.93
CA ASP A 66 -16.89 11.33 -9.86
C ASP A 66 -18.12 12.14 -10.30
N THR A 67 -19.22 11.96 -9.57
CA THR A 67 -20.48 12.68 -9.78
C THR A 67 -20.29 14.18 -9.52
N ALA A 68 -21.15 15.05 -10.07
CA ALA A 68 -21.10 16.50 -9.79
C ALA A 68 -21.10 16.82 -8.28
N SER A 69 -21.79 15.99 -7.50
CA SER A 69 -21.90 16.07 -6.06
C SER A 69 -20.62 15.61 -5.34
N ASP A 70 -19.86 14.65 -5.90
CA ASP A 70 -18.52 14.24 -5.43
C ASP A 70 -17.50 15.34 -5.65
N ARG A 71 -17.52 15.98 -6.82
CA ARG A 71 -16.61 17.11 -7.12
C ARG A 71 -16.82 18.26 -6.14
N LYS A 72 -18.08 18.55 -5.80
CA LYS A 72 -18.44 19.58 -4.82
C LYS A 72 -17.92 19.24 -3.41
N LEU A 73 -18.06 17.98 -2.99
CA LEU A 73 -17.50 17.47 -1.74
C LEU A 73 -15.96 17.60 -1.73
N ILE A 74 -15.29 17.16 -2.79
CA ILE A 74 -13.84 17.24 -2.91
C ILE A 74 -13.35 18.69 -2.84
N CYS A 75 -13.99 19.63 -3.54
CA CYS A 75 -13.65 21.05 -3.46
C CYS A 75 -13.81 21.63 -2.05
N LYS A 76 -14.87 21.23 -1.33
CA LYS A 76 -15.04 21.62 0.08
C LYS A 76 -13.93 21.05 0.95
N LEU A 77 -13.59 19.77 0.80
CA LEU A 77 -12.48 19.16 1.53
C LEU A 77 -11.16 19.85 1.21
N ASP A 78 -10.93 20.23 -0.06
CA ASP A 78 -9.73 20.96 -0.46
C ASP A 78 -9.61 22.31 0.25
N LEU A 79 -10.72 23.04 0.41
CA LEU A 79 -10.74 24.29 1.16
C LEU A 79 -10.59 24.10 2.67
N LEU A 80 -11.21 23.06 3.25
CA LEU A 80 -11.21 22.84 4.70
C LEU A 80 -9.94 22.18 5.22
N LEU A 81 -9.43 21.18 4.50
CA LEU A 81 -8.29 20.37 4.92
C LEU A 81 -7.00 20.81 4.23
N THR A 82 -6.99 20.80 2.90
CA THR A 82 -5.77 21.01 2.12
C THR A 82 -5.27 22.46 2.25
N PHE A 83 -6.16 23.44 2.15
CA PHE A 83 -5.82 24.85 2.30
C PHE A 83 -5.51 25.24 3.75
N TYR A 84 -6.23 24.69 4.74
CA TYR A 84 -5.87 24.89 6.15
C TYR A 84 -4.48 24.33 6.45
N ALA A 85 -4.21 23.09 6.03
CA ALA A 85 -2.90 22.47 6.21
C ALA A 85 -1.81 23.28 5.52
N PHE A 86 -2.06 23.81 4.31
CA PHE A 86 -1.16 24.74 3.63
C PHE A 86 -0.87 26.00 4.47
N MET A 87 -1.89 26.64 5.04
CA MET A 87 -1.73 27.86 5.83
C MET A 87 -0.96 27.61 7.13
N VAL A 88 -1.25 26.52 7.85
CA VAL A 88 -0.49 26.19 9.05
C VAL A 88 0.94 25.81 8.69
N TYR A 89 1.16 25.09 7.59
CA TYR A 89 2.52 24.75 7.15
C TYR A 89 3.33 25.97 6.70
N TRP A 90 2.64 26.97 6.13
CA TRP A 90 3.21 28.27 5.82
C TRP A 90 3.73 28.96 7.07
N VAL A 91 2.89 29.13 8.08
CA VAL A 91 3.29 29.77 9.34
C VAL A 91 4.32 28.95 10.10
N LYS A 92 4.25 27.62 10.02
CA LYS A 92 5.22 26.70 10.63
C LYS A 92 6.65 26.98 10.15
N TYR A 93 6.84 27.05 8.84
CA TYR A 93 8.16 27.35 8.29
C TYR A 93 8.55 28.82 8.41
N LEU A 94 7.58 29.70 8.60
CA LEU A 94 7.84 31.09 8.95
C LEU A 94 8.56 31.15 10.31
N ASP A 95 8.05 30.50 11.36
CA ASP A 95 8.70 30.42 12.69
C ASP A 95 10.09 29.77 12.64
N GLN A 96 10.20 28.61 12.00
CA GLN A 96 11.48 27.89 11.92
C GLN A 96 12.57 28.72 11.23
N THR A 97 12.21 29.49 10.21
CA THR A 97 13.17 30.32 9.46
C THR A 97 13.46 31.64 10.17
N ASN A 98 12.49 32.16 10.93
CA ASN A 98 12.61 33.40 11.67
C ASN A 98 13.76 33.40 12.68
N VAL A 99 14.17 32.26 13.25
CA VAL A 99 15.34 32.20 14.14
C VAL A 99 16.61 32.64 13.42
N ASN A 100 16.80 32.12 12.20
CA ASN A 100 18.00 32.38 11.40
C ASN A 100 18.01 33.82 10.93
N ASN A 101 16.85 34.31 10.51
CA ASN A 101 16.69 35.71 10.10
C ASN A 101 16.89 36.66 11.27
N ALA A 102 16.31 36.38 12.44
CA ALA A 102 16.51 37.17 13.66
C ALA A 102 17.98 37.17 14.10
N TYR A 103 18.67 36.02 14.01
CA TYR A 103 20.09 35.89 14.34
C TYR A 103 20.96 36.86 13.53
N VAL A 104 20.73 36.98 12.22
CA VAL A 104 21.46 37.91 11.36
C VAL A 104 20.99 39.37 11.48
N SER A 105 19.87 39.61 12.16
CA SER A 105 19.18 40.90 12.26
C SER A 105 19.37 41.60 13.61
N GLY A 106 20.40 41.22 14.38
CA GLY A 106 20.77 41.84 15.66
C GLY A 106 20.53 40.98 16.90
N MET A 107 19.86 39.82 16.77
CA MET A 107 19.64 38.92 17.91
C MET A 107 20.96 38.32 18.43
N ARG A 108 21.96 38.15 17.57
CA ARG A 108 23.29 37.66 17.96
C ARG A 108 23.95 38.59 18.97
N GLU A 109 23.92 39.89 18.68
CA GLU A 109 24.55 40.94 19.48
C GLU A 109 23.75 41.24 20.76
N ASP A 110 22.41 41.27 20.69
CA ASP A 110 21.52 41.57 21.84
C ASP A 110 21.56 40.47 22.92
N LEU A 111 21.73 39.21 22.53
CA LEU A 111 21.74 38.06 23.44
C LEU A 111 23.15 37.50 23.72
N ASP A 112 24.19 38.12 23.17
CA ASP A 112 25.60 37.69 23.27
C ASP A 112 25.83 36.21 22.89
N PHE A 113 25.45 35.86 21.66
CA PHE A 113 25.64 34.50 21.13
C PHE A 113 27.12 34.15 20.91
N GLN A 114 27.55 33.00 21.44
CA GLN A 114 28.93 32.52 21.34
C GLN A 114 29.03 31.21 20.55
N GLY A 115 30.10 31.08 19.74
CA GLY A 115 30.45 29.85 19.02
C GLY A 115 29.27 29.20 18.26
N ASN A 116 28.85 28.01 18.73
CA ASN A 116 27.81 27.17 18.12
C ASN A 116 26.41 27.36 18.74
N ASP A 117 26.16 28.43 19.48
CA ASP A 117 24.88 28.64 20.17
C ASP A 117 23.66 28.64 19.24
N LEU A 118 23.78 29.18 18.02
CA LEU A 118 22.69 29.15 17.03
C LEU A 118 22.29 27.71 16.68
N VAL A 119 23.28 26.86 16.44
CA VAL A 119 23.09 25.44 16.11
C VAL A 119 22.47 24.72 17.30
N GLN A 120 22.90 25.03 18.53
CA GLN A 120 22.32 24.45 19.74
C GLN A 120 20.86 24.88 19.97
N VAL A 121 20.52 26.15 19.68
CA VAL A 121 19.13 26.64 19.77
C VAL A 121 18.22 25.89 18.80
N GLN A 122 18.66 25.67 17.56
CA GLN A 122 17.94 24.87 16.57
C GLN A 122 17.84 23.39 16.98
N ALA A 123 18.91 22.83 17.54
CA ALA A 123 18.93 21.45 18.03
C ALA A 123 17.91 21.23 19.16
N MET A 124 17.77 22.17 20.10
CA MET A 124 16.79 22.05 21.20
C MET A 124 15.35 22.01 20.69
N TYR A 125 15.03 22.76 19.64
CA TYR A 125 13.75 22.65 18.94
C TYR A 125 13.53 21.24 18.37
N LEU A 126 14.53 20.71 17.63
CA LEU A 126 14.45 19.37 17.05
C LEU A 126 14.31 18.27 18.11
N VAL A 127 15.00 18.40 19.24
CA VAL A 127 14.89 17.47 20.37
C VAL A 127 13.46 17.45 20.93
N GLY A 128 12.85 18.62 21.13
CA GLY A 128 11.46 18.72 21.56
C GLY A 128 10.49 18.09 20.56
N ALA A 129 10.71 18.36 19.26
CA ALA A 129 9.87 17.83 18.19
C ALA A 129 9.93 16.29 18.09
N VAL A 130 11.14 15.72 18.07
CA VAL A 130 11.36 14.27 17.92
C VAL A 130 10.81 13.48 19.11
N ILE A 131 11.10 13.92 20.35
CA ILE A 131 10.68 13.20 21.57
C ILE A 131 9.15 13.12 21.64
N PHE A 132 8.47 14.23 21.36
CA PHE A 132 7.02 14.30 21.52
C PHE A 132 6.25 13.73 20.34
N GLN A 133 6.87 13.55 19.17
CA GLN A 133 6.26 12.88 18.04
C GLN A 133 5.88 11.40 18.33
N LEU A 134 6.62 10.72 19.22
CA LEU A 134 6.41 9.31 19.57
C LEU A 134 5.11 9.06 20.37
N PRO A 135 4.79 9.82 21.43
CA PRO A 135 3.46 9.79 22.05
C PRO A 135 2.31 10.06 21.08
N PHE A 136 2.50 10.97 20.12
CA PHE A 136 1.43 11.33 19.17
C PHE A 136 1.00 10.19 18.27
N VAL A 137 1.88 9.21 17.97
CA VAL A 137 1.52 7.96 17.27
C VAL A 137 0.30 7.29 17.89
N TYR A 138 0.19 7.33 19.21
CA TYR A 138 -0.85 6.63 19.96
C TYR A 138 -2.03 7.52 20.31
N ILE A 139 -1.80 8.81 20.51
CA ILE A 139 -2.85 9.78 20.81
C ILE A 139 -3.72 10.01 19.56
N LEU A 140 -3.11 10.00 18.37
CA LEU A 140 -3.74 10.23 17.07
C LEU A 140 -5.03 9.43 16.80
N PRO A 141 -5.03 8.09 16.91
CA PRO A 141 -6.25 7.30 16.67
C PRO A 141 -7.27 7.37 17.81
N ARG A 142 -6.92 7.96 18.97
CA ARG A 142 -7.75 7.93 20.19
C ARG A 142 -8.47 9.23 20.45
N VAL A 143 -7.78 10.33 20.28
CA VAL A 143 -8.26 11.66 20.64
C VAL A 143 -8.76 12.36 19.38
N PRO A 144 -9.90 13.07 19.44
CA PRO A 144 -10.40 13.82 18.30
C PRO A 144 -9.36 14.83 17.79
N LEU A 145 -8.91 14.61 16.56
CA LEU A 145 -7.94 15.45 15.84
C LEU A 145 -8.39 16.91 15.71
N HIS A 146 -9.70 17.17 15.66
CA HIS A 146 -10.24 18.54 15.57
C HIS A 146 -9.99 19.38 16.83
N ILE A 147 -9.65 18.76 17.97
CA ILE A 147 -9.30 19.47 19.21
C ILE A 147 -7.78 19.52 19.40
N VAL A 148 -7.11 18.38 19.19
CA VAL A 148 -5.68 18.25 19.48
C VAL A 148 -4.85 19.20 18.64
N LEU A 149 -5.07 19.22 17.32
CA LEU A 149 -4.29 20.06 16.41
C LEU A 149 -4.41 21.56 16.76
N PRO A 150 -5.62 22.16 16.85
CA PRO A 150 -5.78 23.56 17.20
C PRO A 150 -5.22 23.95 18.57
N VAL A 151 -5.37 23.10 19.59
CA VAL A 151 -4.83 23.39 20.93
C VAL A 151 -3.31 23.41 20.90
N MET A 152 -2.70 22.49 20.17
CA MET A 152 -1.25 22.46 19.98
C MET A 152 -0.76 23.68 19.20
N ASP A 153 -1.44 24.03 18.10
CA ASP A 153 -1.11 25.21 17.29
C ASP A 153 -1.23 26.51 18.13
N LEU A 154 -2.22 26.59 19.03
CA LEU A 154 -2.41 27.71 19.95
C LEU A 154 -1.28 27.79 20.97
N CYS A 155 -0.93 26.66 21.61
CA CYS A 155 0.17 26.59 22.56
C CYS A 155 1.51 26.94 21.90
N TRP A 156 1.75 26.45 20.68
CA TRP A 156 2.92 26.80 19.87
C TRP A 156 2.99 28.32 19.62
N GLY A 157 1.92 28.93 19.09
CA GLY A 157 1.89 30.37 18.84
C GLY A 157 2.12 31.24 20.09
N LEU A 158 1.64 30.79 21.26
CA LEU A 158 1.92 31.46 22.54
C LEU A 158 3.39 31.34 22.96
N MET A 159 4.02 30.18 22.80
CA MET A 159 5.46 30.01 23.09
C MET A 159 6.33 30.85 22.15
N THR A 160 5.95 30.96 20.88
CA THR A 160 6.63 31.82 19.90
C THR A 160 6.49 33.29 20.27
N LEU A 161 5.32 33.73 20.74
CA LEU A 161 5.15 35.10 21.26
C LEU A 161 6.08 35.39 22.43
N PHE A 162 6.27 34.43 23.35
CA PHE A 162 7.20 34.60 24.47
C PHE A 162 8.67 34.73 24.05
N CYS A 163 9.05 34.25 22.86
CA CYS A 163 10.41 34.44 22.34
C CYS A 163 10.75 35.91 22.12
N CYS A 164 9.77 36.78 21.87
CA CYS A 164 10.02 38.21 21.68
C CYS A 164 10.51 38.92 22.96
N LYS A 165 10.31 38.33 24.15
CA LYS A 165 10.72 38.91 25.45
C LYS A 165 11.99 38.29 26.04
N VAL A 166 12.65 37.40 25.31
CA VAL A 166 13.83 36.71 25.83
C VAL A 166 15.02 37.68 25.99
N GLN A 167 15.84 37.42 27.01
CA GLN A 167 17.05 38.20 27.34
C GLN A 167 18.30 37.33 27.53
N SER A 168 18.18 36.00 27.37
CA SER A 168 19.30 35.06 27.49
C SER A 168 19.18 33.94 26.48
N VAL A 169 20.32 33.48 25.96
CA VAL A 169 20.41 32.32 25.06
C VAL A 169 19.81 31.06 25.71
N ALA A 170 19.99 30.86 27.02
CA ALA A 170 19.45 29.69 27.73
C ALA A 170 17.91 29.70 27.78
N ALA A 171 17.31 30.86 28.01
CA ALA A 171 15.85 31.02 27.98
C ALA A 171 15.30 30.81 26.56
N LEU A 172 16.03 31.23 25.53
CA LEU A 172 15.65 30.99 24.14
C LEU A 172 15.69 29.50 23.80
N LYS A 173 16.74 28.78 24.25
CA LYS A 173 16.85 27.32 24.13
C LYS A 173 15.64 26.60 24.76
N ALA A 174 15.22 27.03 25.95
CA ALA A 174 14.06 26.45 26.64
C ALA A 174 12.74 26.71 25.90
N LEU A 175 12.48 27.94 25.46
CA LEU A 175 11.28 28.26 24.68
C LEU A 175 11.24 27.49 23.35
N ARG A 176 12.39 27.35 22.68
CA ARG A 176 12.50 26.57 21.45
C ARG A 176 12.21 25.09 21.63
N PHE A 177 12.61 24.52 22.77
CA PHE A 177 12.21 23.17 23.12
C PHE A 177 10.69 23.03 23.20
N PHE A 178 10.00 23.93 23.92
CA PHE A 178 8.53 23.88 24.04
C PHE A 178 7.81 24.14 22.72
N VAL A 179 8.33 25.05 21.88
CA VAL A 179 7.87 25.22 20.50
C VAL A 179 7.94 23.88 19.75
N GLY A 180 9.08 23.18 19.81
CA GLY A 180 9.24 21.86 19.21
C GLY A 180 8.23 20.83 19.75
N VAL A 181 7.95 20.84 21.05
CA VAL A 181 6.95 19.95 21.68
C VAL A 181 5.57 20.14 21.05
N PHE A 182 5.09 21.38 20.96
CA PHE A 182 3.76 21.69 20.44
C PHE A 182 3.66 21.59 18.91
N GLU A 183 4.78 21.65 18.21
CA GLU A 183 4.80 21.56 16.74
C GLU A 183 4.95 20.12 16.20
N SER A 184 5.32 19.19 17.09
CA SER A 184 5.66 17.78 16.78
C SER A 184 4.54 17.00 16.08
N ALA A 185 3.28 17.24 16.44
CA ALA A 185 2.15 16.45 15.95
C ALA A 185 1.67 16.88 14.56
N PHE A 186 1.97 18.09 14.11
CA PHE A 186 1.28 18.69 12.96
C PHE A 186 1.40 17.85 11.67
N ILE A 187 2.62 17.48 11.29
CA ILE A 187 2.88 16.73 10.05
C ILE A 187 2.19 15.36 10.04
N PRO A 188 2.39 14.48 11.04
CA PRO A 188 1.74 13.18 11.03
C PRO A 188 0.22 13.29 11.13
N CYS A 189 -0.31 14.24 11.91
CA CYS A 189 -1.75 14.53 11.95
C CYS A 189 -2.30 14.94 10.58
N ALA A 190 -1.62 15.86 9.88
CA ALA A 190 -2.05 16.35 8.57
C ALA A 190 -2.11 15.21 7.54
N TYR A 191 -1.07 14.37 7.48
CA TYR A 191 -1.04 13.23 6.57
C TYR A 191 -2.07 12.16 6.90
N PHE A 192 -2.29 11.88 8.18
CA PHE A 192 -3.32 10.94 8.62
C PHE A 192 -4.72 11.44 8.27
N LEU A 193 -4.98 12.73 8.50
CA LEU A 193 -6.24 13.35 8.17
C LEU A 193 -6.48 13.33 6.66
N MET A 194 -5.51 13.78 5.86
CA MET A 194 -5.61 13.73 4.40
C MET A 194 -5.80 12.30 3.87
N GLY A 195 -5.12 11.31 4.45
CA GLY A 195 -5.25 9.90 4.06
C GLY A 195 -6.61 9.30 4.42
N SER A 196 -7.30 9.88 5.41
CA SER A 196 -8.64 9.45 5.82
C SER A 196 -9.74 9.98 4.90
N TRP A 197 -9.54 11.14 4.25
CA TRP A 197 -10.56 11.83 3.45
C TRP A 197 -10.36 11.71 1.94
N TYR A 198 -9.14 11.47 1.46
CA TYR A 198 -8.81 11.44 0.04
C TYR A 198 -8.46 10.04 -0.46
N LYS A 199 -8.87 9.74 -1.69
CA LYS A 199 -8.45 8.51 -2.38
C LYS A 199 -6.93 8.54 -2.65
N PRO A 200 -6.25 7.39 -2.75
CA PRO A 200 -4.81 7.36 -3.07
C PRO A 200 -4.42 8.06 -4.39
N SER A 201 -5.32 8.11 -5.37
CA SER A 201 -5.16 8.83 -6.64
C SER A 201 -5.33 10.35 -6.53
N GLU A 202 -6.00 10.81 -5.48
CA GLU A 202 -6.31 12.22 -5.19
C GLU A 202 -5.26 12.84 -4.25
N PHE A 203 -4.54 12.00 -3.49
CA PHE A 203 -3.70 12.42 -2.38
C PHE A 203 -2.43 13.18 -2.79
N SER A 204 -1.69 12.71 -3.80
CA SER A 204 -0.34 13.19 -4.11
C SER A 204 -0.31 14.66 -4.57
N ARG A 205 -1.19 15.07 -5.49
CA ARG A 205 -1.41 16.48 -5.86
C ARG A 205 -1.75 17.40 -4.69
N ARG A 206 -2.61 16.95 -3.77
CA ARG A 206 -3.03 17.72 -2.59
C ARG A 206 -1.92 17.82 -1.56
N ALA A 207 -1.15 16.75 -1.39
CA ALA A 207 0.08 16.77 -0.60
C ALA A 207 1.11 17.75 -1.20
N GLY A 208 1.20 17.84 -2.54
CA GLY A 208 1.98 18.87 -3.22
C GLY A 208 1.54 20.29 -2.88
N PHE A 209 0.23 20.57 -2.94
CA PHE A 209 -0.32 21.88 -2.54
C PHE A 209 -0.04 22.18 -1.07
N PHE A 210 -0.23 21.21 -0.17
CA PHE A 210 0.15 21.33 1.24
C PHE A 210 1.63 21.74 1.39
N TYR A 211 2.56 21.09 0.68
CA TYR A 211 3.99 21.39 0.75
C TYR A 211 4.38 22.75 0.16
N MET A 212 3.58 23.33 -0.73
CA MET A 212 3.83 24.69 -1.19
C MET A 212 3.81 25.68 -0.02
N GLY A 213 3.11 25.36 1.08
CA GLY A 213 3.07 26.17 2.30
C GLY A 213 4.47 26.35 2.90
N GLN A 214 5.25 25.26 2.98
CA GLN A 214 6.64 25.32 3.45
C GLN A 214 7.45 26.36 2.68
N PHE A 215 7.48 26.26 1.35
CA PHE A 215 8.29 27.17 0.53
C PHE A 215 7.80 28.61 0.57
N LEU A 216 6.48 28.81 0.66
CA LEU A 216 5.92 30.13 0.89
C LEU A 216 6.41 30.70 2.23
N GLY A 217 6.56 29.86 3.26
CA GLY A 217 7.01 30.25 4.60
C GLY A 217 8.45 30.68 4.60
N LEU A 218 9.33 29.86 4.01
CA LEU A 218 10.73 30.21 3.81
C LEU A 218 10.90 31.51 3.00
N LEU A 219 10.17 31.66 1.88
CA LEU A 219 10.21 32.85 1.04
C LEU A 219 9.74 34.09 1.80
N SER A 220 8.58 34.02 2.45
CA SER A 220 7.99 35.15 3.16
C SER A 220 8.78 35.53 4.40
N SER A 221 9.38 34.57 5.11
CA SER A 221 10.16 34.84 6.32
C SER A 221 11.35 35.76 6.04
N GLY A 222 12.11 35.53 4.96
CA GLY A 222 13.22 36.42 4.58
C GLY A 222 12.77 37.84 4.25
N LEU A 223 11.64 37.98 3.55
CA LEU A 223 11.06 39.28 3.18
C LEU A 223 10.49 40.02 4.40
N LEU A 224 9.75 39.31 5.25
CA LEU A 224 9.16 39.86 6.48
C LEU A 224 10.25 40.24 7.48
N ALA A 225 11.32 39.47 7.60
CA ALA A 225 12.44 39.83 8.44
C ALA A 225 13.17 41.08 7.94
N SER A 226 13.31 41.25 6.61
CA SER A 226 13.84 42.49 6.04
C SER A 226 12.96 43.70 6.38
N ALA A 227 11.63 43.54 6.33
CA ALA A 227 10.70 44.62 6.68
C ALA A 227 10.63 44.87 8.20
N ALA A 228 10.83 43.84 9.03
CA ALA A 228 10.83 43.95 10.48
C ALA A 228 12.02 44.78 11.00
N LEU A 229 13.13 44.85 10.25
CA LEU A 229 14.24 45.75 10.57
C LEU A 229 13.83 47.24 10.51
N ASP A 230 12.90 47.61 9.63
CA ASP A 230 12.40 48.99 9.54
C ASP A 230 11.48 49.37 10.73
N LEU A 231 11.04 48.37 11.50
CA LEU A 231 10.23 48.55 12.73
C LEU A 231 11.09 48.71 13.98
N HIS A 232 12.42 48.76 13.85
CA HIS A 232 13.31 48.96 14.99
C HIS A 232 12.96 50.25 15.76
N GLY A 233 12.78 50.13 17.07
CA GLY A 233 12.39 51.24 17.95
C GLY A 233 10.87 51.49 18.02
N LEU A 234 10.07 50.91 17.11
CA LEU A 234 8.61 50.97 17.20
C LEU A 234 8.15 50.15 18.42
N GLY A 235 7.40 50.77 19.34
CA GLY A 235 6.91 50.12 20.55
C GLY A 235 7.99 49.76 21.58
N GLY A 236 9.21 50.29 21.45
CA GLY A 236 10.33 50.03 22.36
C GLY A 236 10.99 48.65 22.18
N PHE A 237 10.71 47.96 21.07
CA PHE A 237 11.30 46.66 20.77
C PHE A 237 12.37 46.75 19.68
N GLU A 238 13.38 45.89 19.81
CA GLU A 238 14.38 45.61 18.79
C GLU A 238 13.74 45.00 17.53
N GLY A 239 14.25 45.34 16.34
CA GLY A 239 13.71 44.89 15.06
C GLY A 239 13.59 43.36 14.93
N TRP A 240 14.51 42.60 15.53
CA TRP A 240 14.45 41.13 15.51
C TRP A 240 13.28 40.57 16.35
N ARG A 241 12.82 41.28 17.38
CA ARG A 241 11.69 40.84 18.24
C ARG A 241 10.36 40.92 17.51
N TRP A 242 10.21 41.86 16.58
CA TRP A 242 9.02 42.01 15.74
C TRP A 242 8.77 40.80 14.84
N VAL A 243 9.83 40.12 14.43
CA VAL A 243 9.73 38.89 13.62
C VAL A 243 8.90 37.82 14.36
N PHE A 244 9.13 37.63 15.67
CA PHE A 244 8.35 36.69 16.50
C PHE A 244 6.92 37.16 16.79
N ILE A 245 6.70 38.48 16.90
CA ILE A 245 5.37 39.04 17.12
C ILE A 245 4.49 38.84 15.90
N ILE A 246 4.99 39.16 14.70
CA ILE A 246 4.26 39.00 13.43
C ILE A 246 3.88 37.53 13.22
N ASP A 247 4.79 36.63 13.53
CA ASP A 247 4.57 35.19 13.43
C ASP A 247 3.48 34.68 14.40
N ALA A 248 3.50 35.13 15.65
CA ALA A 248 2.44 34.82 16.61
C ALA A 248 1.06 35.38 16.18
N ILE A 249 1.03 36.58 15.58
CA ILE A 249 -0.20 37.17 15.03
C ILE A 249 -0.74 36.36 13.85
N ALA A 250 0.12 35.73 13.05
CA ALA A 250 -0.32 34.82 12.00
C ALA A 250 -0.80 33.47 12.57
N THR A 251 -0.12 32.95 13.60
CA THR A 251 -0.38 31.61 14.17
C THR A 251 -1.67 31.55 15.00
N LEU A 252 -1.86 32.49 15.93
CA LEU A 252 -2.95 32.41 16.93
C LEU A 252 -4.36 32.43 16.28
N PRO A 253 -4.66 33.30 15.29
CA PRO A 253 -5.95 33.26 14.60
C PRO A 253 -6.13 31.98 13.79
N LEU A 254 -5.08 31.47 13.14
CA LEU A 254 -5.15 30.21 12.40
C LEU A 254 -5.47 29.04 13.33
N ALA A 255 -4.87 28.98 14.52
CA ALA A 255 -5.20 27.97 15.52
C ALA A 255 -6.69 28.02 15.92
N ILE A 256 -7.23 29.22 16.16
CA ILE A 256 -8.66 29.41 16.49
C ILE A 256 -9.55 28.98 15.33
N ILE A 257 -9.20 29.35 14.09
CA ILE A 257 -9.94 28.95 12.88
C ILE A 257 -9.90 27.42 12.71
N GLY A 258 -8.75 26.79 12.99
CA GLY A 258 -8.57 25.34 12.89
C GLY A 258 -9.56 24.55 13.72
N TYR A 259 -9.91 25.05 14.91
CA TYR A 259 -10.92 24.43 15.78
C TYR A 259 -12.30 24.33 15.13
N PHE A 260 -12.66 25.27 14.25
CA PHE A 260 -13.96 25.27 13.57
C PHE A 260 -13.91 24.60 12.19
N VAL A 261 -12.75 24.60 11.55
CA VAL A 261 -12.57 24.14 10.16
C VAL A 261 -12.25 22.65 10.08
N ILE A 262 -11.43 22.11 11.00
CA ILE A 262 -10.99 20.72 10.94
C ILE A 262 -12.18 19.77 11.26
N PRO A 263 -12.62 18.94 10.30
CA PRO A 263 -13.78 18.06 10.49
C PRO A 263 -13.50 16.83 11.36
N GLY A 264 -12.23 16.51 11.67
CA GLY A 264 -11.85 15.23 12.30
C GLY A 264 -11.81 14.08 11.28
N THR A 265 -11.95 12.82 11.72
CA THR A 265 -11.97 11.67 10.81
C THR A 265 -13.38 11.43 10.24
N PRO A 266 -13.54 10.77 9.08
CA PRO A 266 -14.87 10.49 8.51
C PRO A 266 -15.80 9.72 9.45
N GLU A 267 -15.24 8.85 10.31
CA GLU A 267 -16.00 8.08 11.30
C GLU A 267 -16.50 8.95 12.47
N LYS A 268 -15.65 9.87 12.95
CA LYS A 268 -15.95 10.78 14.08
C LYS A 268 -15.91 12.22 13.58
N CYS A 269 -16.72 12.50 12.57
CA CYS A 269 -16.74 13.80 11.93
C CYS A 269 -17.55 14.80 12.76
N VAL A 270 -16.90 15.91 13.10
CA VAL A 270 -17.51 17.05 13.77
C VAL A 270 -17.16 18.26 12.92
N SER A 271 -18.01 18.58 11.95
CA SER A 271 -17.80 19.69 11.03
C SER A 271 -19.00 20.62 11.02
N LEU A 272 -18.75 21.92 10.97
CA LEU A 272 -19.78 22.93 10.73
C LEU A 272 -20.12 23.05 9.24
N PHE A 273 -19.20 22.64 8.36
CA PHE A 273 -19.23 22.94 6.92
C PHE A 273 -19.66 21.75 6.05
N LEU A 274 -19.56 20.53 6.55
CA LEU A 274 -19.95 19.30 5.85
C LEU A 274 -21.36 18.85 6.26
N SER A 275 -22.19 18.51 5.27
CA SER A 275 -23.52 17.94 5.49
C SER A 275 -23.47 16.42 5.72
N ASP A 276 -24.52 15.83 6.29
CA ASP A 276 -24.55 14.38 6.61
C ASP A 276 -24.48 13.52 5.33
N ASP A 277 -25.15 13.93 4.26
CA ASP A 277 -25.07 13.29 2.95
C ASP A 277 -23.65 13.33 2.37
N GLU A 278 -22.93 14.42 2.60
CA GLU A 278 -21.55 14.60 2.14
C GLU A 278 -20.59 13.69 2.90
N ILE A 279 -20.79 13.53 4.21
CA ILE A 279 -20.01 12.61 5.05
C ILE A 279 -20.30 11.15 4.66
N ARG A 280 -21.58 10.79 4.48
CA ARG A 280 -21.99 9.45 4.06
C ARG A 280 -21.36 9.07 2.72
N ARG A 281 -21.45 9.97 1.72
CA ARG A 281 -20.87 9.71 0.40
C ARG A 281 -19.34 9.64 0.44
N CYS A 282 -18.69 10.38 1.33
CA CYS A 282 -17.24 10.25 1.53
C CYS A 282 -16.86 8.86 2.07
N ARG A 283 -17.61 8.34 3.05
CA ARG A 283 -17.39 6.98 3.59
C ARG A 283 -17.57 5.92 2.51
N GLU A 284 -18.60 6.06 1.67
CA GLU A 284 -18.84 5.18 0.53
C GLU A 284 -17.69 5.21 -0.48
N ARG A 285 -17.20 6.39 -0.85
CA ARG A 285 -16.02 6.56 -1.73
C ARG A 285 -14.75 5.93 -1.17
N MET A 286 -14.58 5.92 0.15
CA MET A 286 -13.40 5.36 0.83
C MET A 286 -13.53 3.86 1.12
N ARG A 287 -14.75 3.29 1.10
CA ARG A 287 -15.04 1.89 1.44
C ARG A 287 -14.18 0.87 0.67
N PRO A 288 -13.94 1.00 -0.65
CA PRO A 288 -13.10 0.04 -1.39
C PRO A 288 -11.62 0.07 -0.98
N TYR A 289 -11.19 1.15 -0.33
CA TYR A 289 -9.79 1.37 0.05
C TYR A 289 -9.54 1.09 1.54
N VAL A 290 -10.58 0.86 2.34
CA VAL A 290 -10.45 0.54 3.77
C VAL A 290 -10.80 -0.92 3.97
N THR A 291 -9.82 -1.73 4.38
CA THR A 291 -10.03 -3.16 4.67
C THR A 291 -11.08 -3.35 5.77
N GLU A 292 -12.05 -4.26 5.57
CA GLU A 292 -13.15 -4.55 6.50
C GLU A 292 -12.66 -4.96 7.92
N LYS A 293 -11.43 -5.48 8.04
CA LYS A 293 -10.77 -5.67 9.33
C LYS A 293 -10.30 -4.33 9.88
N LYS A 294 -11.22 -3.60 10.53
CA LYS A 294 -10.88 -2.49 11.43
C LYS A 294 -9.99 -3.03 12.54
N ALA A 295 -8.67 -2.92 12.36
CA ALA A 295 -7.73 -3.26 13.42
C ALA A 295 -8.06 -2.40 14.65
N LYS A 296 -8.46 -3.04 15.75
CA LYS A 296 -8.67 -2.33 17.01
C LYS A 296 -7.34 -1.67 17.37
N PRO A 297 -7.29 -0.33 17.59
CA PRO A 297 -6.03 0.34 17.88
C PRO A 297 -5.41 -0.28 19.14
N SER A 298 -4.24 -0.91 19.00
CA SER A 298 -3.61 -1.63 20.11
C SER A 298 -3.34 -0.70 21.28
N LYS A 299 -3.68 -1.15 22.49
CA LYS A 299 -3.66 -0.38 23.73
C LYS A 299 -2.26 -0.14 24.31
N LYS A 300 -1.21 -0.81 23.82
CA LYS A 300 0.14 -0.76 24.42
C LYS A 300 1.22 -0.35 23.41
N LEU A 301 2.19 0.45 23.86
CA LEU A 301 3.38 0.88 23.11
C LEU A 301 4.28 -0.30 22.67
N THR A 302 4.27 -1.36 23.47
CA THR A 302 5.08 -2.57 23.32
C THR A 302 4.28 -3.76 22.80
N ASP A 303 3.25 -3.51 21.99
CA ASP A 303 2.56 -4.61 21.33
C ASP A 303 3.41 -5.18 20.20
N TRP A 304 4.29 -6.10 20.57
CA TRP A 304 5.20 -6.78 19.66
C TRP A 304 4.48 -7.58 18.57
N THR A 305 3.18 -7.85 18.72
CA THR A 305 2.39 -8.51 17.67
C THR A 305 2.16 -7.61 16.46
N LEU A 306 2.13 -6.28 16.65
CA LEU A 306 2.06 -5.29 15.56
C LEU A 306 3.45 -4.91 15.06
N TRP A 307 4.40 -4.70 15.97
CA TRP A 307 5.75 -4.25 15.61
C TRP A 307 6.58 -5.33 14.91
N LYS A 308 6.46 -6.60 15.30
CA LYS A 308 7.27 -7.68 14.71
C LYS A 308 7.00 -7.89 13.21
N PRO A 309 5.73 -7.96 12.74
CA PRO A 309 5.45 -7.98 11.30
C PRO A 309 5.96 -6.72 10.59
N LEU A 310 5.72 -5.53 11.16
CA LEU A 310 6.11 -4.27 10.51
C LEU A 310 7.63 -4.12 10.37
N LEU A 311 8.40 -4.48 11.39
CA LEU A 311 9.87 -4.43 11.38
C LEU A 311 10.49 -5.49 10.46
N THR A 312 9.84 -6.63 10.29
CA THR A 312 10.31 -7.71 9.39
C THR A 312 9.89 -7.45 7.95
N SER A 313 8.77 -6.75 7.75
CA SER A 313 8.29 -6.39 6.43
C SER A 313 9.18 -5.35 5.78
N TRP A 314 9.29 -5.34 4.46
CA TRP A 314 10.23 -4.46 3.76
C TRP A 314 9.85 -2.98 3.85
N GLN A 315 8.55 -2.67 4.03
CA GLN A 315 8.02 -1.31 3.99
C GLN A 315 8.68 -0.44 5.06
N LEU A 316 8.69 -0.85 6.33
CA LEU A 316 9.24 -0.03 7.41
C LEU A 316 10.76 0.23 7.27
N PRO A 317 11.66 -0.78 7.23
CA PRO A 317 13.10 -0.55 7.17
C PRO A 317 13.53 0.16 5.89
N THR A 318 12.96 -0.20 4.73
CA THR A 318 13.34 0.41 3.44
C THR A 318 12.88 1.87 3.37
N LEU A 319 11.62 2.14 3.73
CA LEU A 319 11.09 3.51 3.67
C LEU A 319 11.73 4.41 4.71
N VAL A 320 12.01 3.91 5.92
CA VAL A 320 12.75 4.66 6.96
C VAL A 320 14.18 4.96 6.50
N LEU A 321 14.90 3.99 5.95
CA LEU A 321 16.27 4.18 5.48
C LEU A 321 16.32 5.23 4.35
N ILE A 322 15.45 5.13 3.36
CA ILE A 322 15.40 6.09 2.24
C ILE A 322 15.00 7.47 2.74
N THR A 323 14.06 7.56 3.69
CA THR A 323 13.68 8.83 4.30
C THR A 323 14.84 9.44 5.07
N CYS A 324 15.62 8.63 5.81
CA CYS A 324 16.83 9.07 6.50
C CYS A 324 17.84 9.68 5.52
N VAL A 325 18.15 8.99 4.41
CA VAL A 325 19.03 9.53 3.36
C VAL A 325 18.47 10.83 2.77
N PHE A 326 17.16 10.86 2.51
CA PHE A 326 16.46 12.03 1.98
C PHE A 326 16.58 13.27 2.89
N TYR A 327 16.40 13.12 4.20
CA TYR A 327 16.52 14.23 5.14
C TYR A 327 17.94 14.85 5.19
N ASN A 328 18.97 14.10 4.76
CA ASN A 328 20.37 14.53 4.72
C ASN A 328 20.83 15.00 3.33
N ASN A 329 19.94 14.98 2.36
CA ASN A 329 20.21 15.28 0.96
C ASN A 329 20.11 16.79 0.64
N ASN A 330 19.53 17.57 1.54
CA ASN A 330 19.29 18.99 1.31
C ASN A 330 20.28 19.89 2.07
N SER A 331 20.94 20.80 1.34
CA SER A 331 21.74 21.87 1.95
C SER A 331 20.96 23.17 2.19
N GLY A 332 19.73 23.33 1.66
CA GLY A 332 18.97 24.59 1.72
C GLY A 332 18.60 25.04 3.13
N ASN A 333 18.39 24.11 4.06
CA ASN A 333 18.04 24.40 5.45
C ASN A 333 19.26 24.72 6.34
N SER A 334 20.49 24.51 5.85
CA SER A 334 21.72 24.73 6.63
C SER A 334 22.08 26.21 6.84
N GLY A 335 21.42 27.13 6.12
CA GLY A 335 21.81 28.54 6.08
C GLY A 335 23.06 28.84 5.24
N SER A 336 23.62 27.83 4.56
CA SER A 336 24.82 27.96 3.72
C SER A 336 24.69 29.03 2.63
N TYR A 337 23.52 29.16 2.01
CA TYR A 337 23.25 30.17 0.98
C TYR A 337 23.32 31.61 1.54
N ILE A 338 22.73 31.84 2.71
CA ILE A 338 22.77 33.15 3.40
C ILE A 338 24.20 33.49 3.80
N LEU A 339 24.93 32.52 4.34
CA LEU A 339 26.33 32.69 4.75
C LEU A 339 27.25 32.96 3.56
N TRP A 340 27.03 32.30 2.42
CA TRP A 340 27.74 32.59 1.18
C TRP A 340 27.45 34.01 0.68
N LEU A 341 26.19 34.44 0.63
CA LEU A 341 25.82 35.81 0.22
C LEU A 341 26.49 36.87 1.10
N LYS A 342 26.59 36.62 2.41
CA LYS A 342 27.28 37.52 3.36
C LYS A 342 28.80 37.53 3.18
N SER A 343 29.38 36.45 2.66
CA SER A 343 30.83 36.36 2.40
C SER A 343 31.29 37.12 1.14
N LEU A 344 30.35 37.55 0.28
CA LEU A 344 30.68 38.27 -0.95
C LEU A 344 31.13 39.71 -0.63
N THR A 345 32.33 40.05 -1.07
CA THR A 345 32.94 41.38 -0.97
C THR A 345 33.02 42.05 -2.34
N ASP A 346 32.95 43.39 -2.35
CA ASP A 346 33.12 44.19 -3.56
C ASP A 346 34.61 44.39 -3.90
N SER A 347 34.92 45.00 -5.05
CA SER A 347 36.31 45.28 -5.47
C SER A 347 37.11 46.07 -4.43
N ASP A 348 36.42 46.87 -3.62
CA ASP A 348 37.00 47.72 -2.58
C ASP A 348 37.10 47.03 -1.20
N GLY A 349 36.77 45.73 -1.11
CA GLY A 349 36.84 44.94 0.12
C GLY A 349 35.68 45.14 1.11
N ASN A 350 34.73 46.02 0.80
CA ASN A 350 33.50 46.22 1.57
C ASN A 350 32.50 45.08 1.35
N GLN A 351 31.61 44.83 2.31
CA GLN A 351 30.54 43.84 2.17
C GLN A 351 29.61 44.24 1.01
N ARG A 352 29.49 43.37 -0.01
CA ARG A 352 28.79 43.70 -1.28
C ARG A 352 27.29 43.93 -1.10
N TYR A 353 26.68 43.26 -0.12
CA TYR A 353 25.25 43.32 0.15
C TYR A 353 24.97 43.71 1.59
N THR A 354 24.07 44.67 1.79
CA THR A 354 23.49 44.98 3.11
C THR A 354 22.70 43.79 3.64
N ASN A 355 22.56 43.67 4.97
CA ASN A 355 21.82 42.58 5.61
C ASN A 355 20.37 42.46 5.08
N GLN A 356 19.70 43.59 4.82
CA GLN A 356 18.39 43.63 4.17
C GLN A 356 18.43 42.98 2.79
N LYS A 357 19.42 43.33 1.95
CA LYS A 357 19.52 42.78 0.60
C LYS A 357 19.88 41.29 0.60
N VAL A 358 20.71 40.84 1.53
CA VAL A 358 21.03 39.41 1.74
C VAL A 358 19.76 38.62 2.04
N ASN A 359 18.92 39.12 2.96
CA ASN A 359 17.64 38.47 3.30
C ASN A 359 16.70 38.39 2.09
N GLN A 360 16.60 39.46 1.28
CA GLN A 360 15.80 39.45 0.05
C GLN A 360 16.30 38.44 -0.99
N LEU A 361 17.62 38.37 -1.20
CA LEU A 361 18.24 37.45 -2.15
C LEU A 361 18.15 35.99 -1.67
N SER A 362 18.14 35.78 -0.35
CA SER A 362 17.97 34.46 0.27
C SER A 362 16.61 33.83 -0.07
N SER A 363 15.58 34.66 -0.26
CA SER A 363 14.22 34.23 -0.58
C SER A 363 14.06 33.69 -2.02
N VAL A 364 15.02 33.95 -2.92
CA VAL A 364 14.92 33.52 -4.33
C VAL A 364 14.88 32.00 -4.45
N ALA A 365 15.80 31.31 -3.77
CA ALA A 365 15.89 29.85 -3.85
C ALA A 365 14.63 29.13 -3.31
N PRO A 366 14.08 29.48 -2.13
CA PRO A 366 12.78 28.97 -1.69
C PRO A 366 11.63 29.28 -2.65
N GLY A 367 11.63 30.46 -3.27
CA GLY A 367 10.62 30.86 -4.26
C GLY A 367 10.60 29.96 -5.50
N LEU A 368 11.77 29.52 -5.96
CA LEU A 368 11.87 28.49 -7.00
C LEU A 368 11.41 27.12 -6.49
N GLY A 369 11.74 26.78 -5.23
CA GLY A 369 11.26 25.57 -4.55
C GLY A 369 9.74 25.41 -4.57
N PHE A 370 9.00 26.52 -4.42
CA PHE A 370 7.53 26.55 -4.53
C PHE A 370 7.04 26.04 -5.90
N VAL A 371 7.72 26.41 -6.98
CA VAL A 371 7.39 25.96 -8.34
C VAL A 371 7.83 24.51 -8.54
N TYR A 372 9.02 24.16 -8.06
CA TYR A 372 9.61 22.83 -8.20
C TYR A 372 8.78 21.75 -7.54
N VAL A 373 8.29 21.99 -6.31
CA VAL A 373 7.49 20.99 -5.60
C VAL A 373 6.17 20.72 -6.31
N TYR A 374 5.51 21.77 -6.79
CA TYR A 374 4.26 21.62 -7.51
C TYR A 374 4.47 20.92 -8.86
N ALA A 375 5.50 21.32 -9.61
CA ALA A 375 5.87 20.68 -10.87
C ALA A 375 6.19 19.19 -10.69
N ALA A 376 6.95 18.81 -9.65
CA ALA A 376 7.28 17.42 -9.37
C ALA A 376 6.05 16.58 -9.01
N CYS A 377 5.13 17.12 -8.20
CA CYS A 377 3.88 16.43 -7.84
C CYS A 377 2.93 16.29 -9.03
N VAL A 378 2.80 17.34 -9.85
CA VAL A 378 2.02 17.30 -11.08
C VAL A 378 2.63 16.29 -12.05
N PHE A 379 3.95 16.27 -12.21
CA PHE A 379 4.64 15.29 -13.04
C PHE A 379 4.37 13.86 -12.55
N ALA A 380 4.51 13.59 -11.25
CA ALA A 380 4.26 12.28 -10.65
C ALA A 380 2.85 11.76 -10.95
N ASP A 381 1.84 12.63 -10.79
CA ASP A 381 0.44 12.26 -10.99
C ASP A 381 0.05 12.21 -12.49
N MET A 382 0.56 13.13 -13.30
CA MET A 382 0.27 13.22 -14.74
C MET A 382 0.82 12.01 -15.50
N PHE A 383 2.06 11.62 -15.20
CA PHE A 383 2.72 10.48 -15.84
C PHE A 383 2.49 9.16 -15.10
N LYS A 384 1.78 9.17 -13.95
CA LYS A 384 1.62 7.98 -13.09
C LYS A 384 2.96 7.29 -12.81
N CYS A 385 3.97 8.11 -12.55
CA CYS A 385 5.36 7.67 -12.44
C CYS A 385 6.02 8.43 -11.28
N ARG A 386 5.70 8.01 -10.06
CA ARG A 386 6.20 8.61 -8.83
C ARG A 386 7.70 8.36 -8.67
N TRP A 387 8.15 7.15 -8.99
CA TRP A 387 9.59 6.84 -8.95
C TRP A 387 10.38 7.73 -9.93
N GLY A 388 9.83 7.99 -11.13
CA GLY A 388 10.47 8.84 -12.14
C GLY A 388 10.53 10.31 -11.73
N ALA A 389 9.49 10.81 -11.06
CA ALA A 389 9.48 12.15 -10.47
C ALA A 389 10.59 12.29 -9.39
N ILE A 390 10.71 11.30 -8.52
CA ILE A 390 11.78 11.26 -7.50
C ILE A 390 13.14 11.22 -8.20
N PHE A 391 13.34 10.32 -9.15
CA PHE A 391 14.61 10.19 -9.87
C PHE A 391 15.03 11.50 -10.56
N LEU A 392 14.11 12.17 -11.24
CA LEU A 392 14.35 13.44 -11.92
C LEU A 392 14.76 14.54 -10.94
N THR A 393 14.02 14.70 -9.83
CA THR A 393 14.34 15.70 -8.80
C THR A 393 15.72 15.47 -8.17
N GLN A 394 16.11 14.20 -7.97
CA GLN A 394 17.41 13.86 -7.42
C GLN A 394 18.57 14.11 -8.38
N ILE A 395 18.38 13.94 -9.70
CA ILE A 395 19.40 14.31 -10.69
C ILE A 395 19.72 15.81 -10.62
N PHE A 396 18.69 16.65 -10.60
CA PHE A 396 18.89 18.10 -10.50
C PHE A 396 19.60 18.49 -9.20
N ASN A 397 19.23 17.87 -8.07
CA ASN A 397 19.92 18.12 -6.82
C ASN A 397 21.37 17.64 -6.83
N PHE A 398 21.65 16.46 -7.42
CA PHE A 398 23.00 15.93 -7.56
C PHE A 398 23.89 16.89 -8.36
N ILE A 399 23.39 17.45 -9.45
CA ILE A 399 24.11 18.44 -10.26
C ILE A 399 24.41 19.70 -9.43
N GLY A 400 23.41 20.25 -8.73
CA GLY A 400 23.59 21.44 -7.89
C GLY A 400 24.62 21.22 -6.77
N CYS A 401 24.49 20.12 -6.03
CA CYS A 401 25.43 19.77 -4.96
C CYS A 401 26.85 19.51 -5.49
N SER A 402 26.98 18.88 -6.66
CA SER A 402 28.30 18.63 -7.28
C SER A 402 29.02 19.93 -7.66
N ILE A 403 28.30 20.90 -8.22
CA ILE A 403 28.86 22.24 -8.53
C ILE A 403 29.34 22.93 -7.26
N LEU A 404 28.55 22.90 -6.19
CA LEU A 404 28.91 23.51 -4.90
C LEU A 404 30.06 22.78 -4.19
N ALA A 405 30.19 21.45 -4.38
CA ALA A 405 31.29 20.67 -3.84
C ALA A 405 32.65 21.03 -4.46
N VAL A 406 32.69 21.29 -5.77
CA VAL A 406 33.91 21.77 -6.45
C VAL A 406 34.30 23.16 -5.94
N TRP A 407 33.31 24.03 -5.68
CA TRP A 407 33.40 25.39 -5.15
C TRP A 407 34.18 26.40 -6.02
N ASP A 408 35.26 26.01 -6.68
CA ASP A 408 36.05 26.85 -7.55
C ASP A 408 35.44 26.93 -8.96
N VAL A 409 34.29 27.59 -9.03
CA VAL A 409 33.50 27.82 -10.24
C VAL A 409 33.06 29.27 -10.32
N VAL A 410 32.71 29.72 -11.53
CA VAL A 410 32.16 31.06 -11.79
C VAL A 410 30.96 31.37 -10.88
N GLU A 411 30.83 32.63 -10.45
CA GLU A 411 29.79 33.05 -9.50
C GLU A 411 28.37 32.67 -9.99
N SER A 412 28.10 32.81 -11.29
CA SER A 412 26.83 32.42 -11.91
C SER A 412 26.50 30.93 -11.76
N ALA A 413 27.50 30.06 -11.75
CA ALA A 413 27.29 28.62 -11.51
C ALA A 413 26.92 28.34 -10.05
N LYS A 414 27.47 29.11 -9.09
CA LYS A 414 27.07 29.02 -7.66
C LYS A 414 25.62 29.48 -7.48
N TRP A 415 25.25 30.59 -8.10
CA TRP A 415 23.86 31.07 -8.13
C TRP A 415 22.90 30.00 -8.67
N PHE A 416 23.22 29.41 -9.83
CA PHE A 416 22.43 28.32 -10.40
C PHE A 416 22.31 27.12 -9.46
N ALA A 417 23.43 26.71 -8.85
CA ALA A 417 23.46 25.56 -7.96
C ALA A 417 22.67 25.78 -6.65
N PHE A 418 22.76 26.96 -6.04
CA PHE A 418 21.94 27.31 -4.87
C PHE A 418 20.45 27.39 -5.21
N CYS A 419 20.10 27.88 -6.41
CA CYS A 419 18.72 27.87 -6.88
C CYS A 419 18.17 26.45 -7.07
N LEU A 420 18.99 25.48 -7.48
CA LEU A 420 18.58 24.08 -7.64
C LEU A 420 18.39 23.33 -6.31
N GLN A 421 18.91 23.85 -5.20
CA GLN A 421 19.00 23.10 -3.94
C GLN A 421 17.64 22.61 -3.41
N TYR A 422 16.57 23.39 -3.63
CA TYR A 422 15.22 23.03 -3.19
C TYR A 422 14.52 21.97 -4.06
N MET A 423 15.10 21.59 -5.21
CA MET A 423 14.64 20.40 -5.96
C MET A 423 14.75 19.12 -5.13
N SER A 424 15.70 19.04 -4.20
CA SER A 424 15.84 17.91 -3.27
C SER A 424 14.56 17.66 -2.47
N TRP A 425 13.95 18.72 -1.93
CA TRP A 425 12.75 18.65 -1.09
C TRP A 425 11.48 18.31 -1.86
N SER A 426 11.44 18.54 -3.17
CA SER A 426 10.29 18.23 -4.02
C SER A 426 9.95 16.73 -4.05
N MET A 427 10.91 15.87 -3.70
CA MET A 427 10.70 14.44 -3.52
C MET A 427 9.77 14.11 -2.34
N SER A 428 9.72 14.94 -1.28
CA SER A 428 8.96 14.62 -0.05
C SER A 428 7.48 14.33 -0.29
N PRO A 429 6.68 15.25 -0.86
CA PRO A 429 5.25 15.00 -1.08
C PRO A 429 4.99 13.82 -2.03
N VAL A 430 5.89 13.58 -3.00
CA VAL A 430 5.79 12.41 -3.90
C VAL A 430 6.04 11.12 -3.14
N LEU A 431 7.07 11.06 -2.30
CA LEU A 431 7.40 9.88 -1.49
C LEU A 431 6.28 9.58 -0.49
N PHE A 432 5.82 10.56 0.29
CA PHE A 432 4.72 10.33 1.25
C PHE A 432 3.41 9.97 0.54
N GLY A 433 3.14 10.55 -0.64
CA GLY A 433 2.03 10.13 -1.49
C GLY A 433 2.14 8.69 -1.98
N TRP A 434 3.37 8.24 -2.28
CA TRP A 434 3.64 6.85 -2.62
C TRP A 434 3.49 5.91 -1.43
N VAL A 435 3.92 6.31 -0.23
CA VAL A 435 3.76 5.51 0.99
C VAL A 435 2.30 5.33 1.39
N SER A 436 1.49 6.39 1.25
CA SER A 436 0.03 6.30 1.43
C SER A 436 -0.60 5.23 0.54
N ASP A 437 -0.05 5.07 -0.66
CA ASP A 437 -0.52 4.10 -1.62
C ASP A 437 0.01 2.67 -1.40
N ILE A 438 1.28 2.54 -0.99
CA ILE A 438 1.89 1.26 -0.59
C ILE A 438 1.15 0.67 0.61
N MET A 439 0.77 1.52 1.57
CA MET A 439 0.16 1.12 2.84
C MET A 439 -1.37 1.21 2.84
N ARG A 440 -2.02 1.38 1.69
CA ARG A 440 -3.46 1.66 1.57
C ARG A 440 -4.36 0.63 2.27
N HIS A 441 -3.93 -0.62 2.34
CA HIS A 441 -4.72 -1.72 2.92
C HIS A 441 -4.69 -1.76 4.45
N ASP A 442 -3.73 -1.10 5.09
CA ASP A 442 -3.60 -1.07 6.55
C ASP A 442 -3.38 0.37 7.05
N PRO A 443 -4.47 1.08 7.41
CA PRO A 443 -4.40 2.45 7.91
C PRO A 443 -3.60 2.61 9.22
N GLN A 444 -3.57 1.56 10.06
CA GLN A 444 -2.83 1.60 11.32
C GLN A 444 -1.33 1.47 11.04
N ALA A 445 -0.93 0.51 10.21
CA ALA A 445 0.45 0.37 9.78
C ALA A 445 0.94 1.61 9.01
N TYR A 446 0.11 2.20 8.15
CA TYR A 446 0.42 3.45 7.45
C TYR A 446 0.83 4.56 8.43
N SER A 447 0.04 4.77 9.48
CA SER A 447 0.29 5.81 10.48
C SER A 447 1.61 5.58 11.20
N ILE A 448 1.90 4.34 11.60
CA ILE A 448 3.16 3.97 12.27
C ILE A 448 4.35 4.21 11.34
N VAL A 449 4.27 3.77 10.08
CA VAL A 449 5.34 3.90 9.09
C VAL A 449 5.63 5.38 8.80
N VAL A 450 4.61 6.19 8.53
CA VAL A 450 4.78 7.64 8.25
C VAL A 450 5.42 8.36 9.42
N ILE A 451 5.01 8.04 10.65
CA ILE A 451 5.60 8.67 11.83
C ILE A 451 7.04 8.21 12.03
N ALA A 452 7.32 6.91 11.90
CA ALA A 452 8.68 6.38 12.02
C ALA A 452 9.62 6.99 10.97
N MET A 453 9.17 7.10 9.72
CA MET A 453 9.89 7.77 8.63
C MET A 453 10.26 9.20 9.00
N ASN A 454 9.28 9.99 9.44
CA ASN A 454 9.48 11.40 9.76
C ASN A 454 10.36 11.59 11.00
N MET A 455 10.11 10.83 12.06
CA MET A 455 10.83 10.91 13.33
C MET A 455 12.30 10.52 13.16
N ILE A 456 12.58 9.37 12.54
CA ILE A 456 13.96 8.89 12.33
C ILE A 456 14.67 9.77 11.29
N GLY A 457 13.97 10.18 10.24
CA GLY A 457 14.48 11.11 9.24
C GLY A 457 14.90 12.45 9.84
N GLN A 458 14.01 13.13 10.57
CA GLN A 458 14.33 14.37 11.27
C GLN A 458 15.48 14.19 12.26
N SER A 459 15.45 13.11 13.07
CA SER A 459 16.52 12.80 14.01
C SER A 459 17.87 12.71 13.31
N SER A 460 17.95 12.04 12.16
CA SER A 460 19.21 11.92 11.41
C SER A 460 19.75 13.29 10.98
N SER A 461 18.88 14.17 10.45
CA SER A 461 19.29 15.51 10.01
C SER A 461 19.82 16.38 11.15
N ALA A 462 19.31 16.20 12.38
CA ALA A 462 19.71 16.96 13.55
C ALA A 462 21.21 16.79 13.86
N TRP A 463 21.76 15.59 13.72
CA TRP A 463 23.18 15.32 14.02
C TRP A 463 24.06 15.47 12.79
N VAL A 464 23.59 15.00 11.63
CA VAL A 464 24.37 15.06 10.38
C VAL A 464 24.59 16.51 9.96
N SER A 465 23.59 17.39 10.05
CA SER A 465 23.76 18.80 9.69
C SER A 465 24.84 19.49 10.54
N VAL A 466 24.94 19.17 11.83
CA VAL A 466 25.98 19.69 12.73
C VAL A 466 27.38 19.25 12.32
N LEU A 467 27.51 18.01 11.82
CA LEU A 467 28.79 17.45 11.40
C LEU A 467 29.22 17.93 10.01
N VAL A 468 28.24 18.15 9.13
CA VAL A 468 28.43 18.33 7.69
C VAL A 468 28.41 19.81 7.29
N PHE A 469 27.69 20.65 8.03
CA PHE A 469 27.64 22.11 7.86
C PHE A 469 28.09 22.89 9.11
N PRO A 470 29.30 22.64 9.66
CA PRO A 470 29.79 23.43 10.78
C PRO A 470 30.04 24.88 10.33
N THR A 471 29.56 25.84 11.13
CA THR A 471 29.65 27.29 10.81
C THR A 471 31.08 27.79 10.63
N VAL A 472 32.05 27.12 11.25
CA VAL A 472 33.49 27.42 11.11
C VAL A 472 34.05 27.12 9.72
N GLU A 473 33.42 26.22 8.95
CA GLU A 473 33.81 25.90 7.57
C GLU A 473 33.08 26.77 6.53
N SER A 474 32.28 27.74 6.99
CA SER A 474 31.61 28.70 6.12
C SER A 474 32.63 29.53 5.32
N PRO A 475 32.38 29.84 4.04
CA PRO A 475 31.16 29.53 3.25
C PRO A 475 31.25 28.24 2.41
N ARG A 476 32.42 27.58 2.38
CA ARG A 476 32.71 26.48 1.44
C ARG A 476 32.10 25.14 1.86
N PHE A 477 31.96 24.87 3.15
CA PHE A 477 31.40 23.63 3.71
C PHE A 477 31.89 22.37 2.97
N THR A 478 33.19 22.10 3.06
CA THR A 478 33.87 21.10 2.21
C THR A 478 33.25 19.69 2.27
N LYS A 479 32.76 19.28 3.44
CA LYS A 479 32.07 17.99 3.65
C LYS A 479 30.58 18.06 3.30
N GLY A 480 30.01 19.27 3.41
CA GLY A 480 28.64 19.67 3.15
C GLY A 480 28.05 19.07 1.88
N PHE A 481 28.44 19.71 0.78
CA PHE A 481 27.85 19.49 -0.52
C PHE A 481 28.15 18.10 -1.09
N GLY A 482 29.32 17.53 -0.79
CA GLY A 482 29.68 16.16 -1.19
C GLY A 482 28.78 15.11 -0.53
N THR A 483 28.46 15.27 0.76
CA THR A 483 27.54 14.37 1.47
C THR A 483 26.13 14.45 0.89
N CYS A 484 25.63 15.66 0.63
CA CYS A 484 24.33 15.85 0.00
C CYS A 484 24.27 15.22 -1.41
N ALA A 485 25.32 15.36 -2.22
CA ALA A 485 25.39 14.71 -3.53
C ALA A 485 25.35 13.17 -3.42
N ALA A 486 26.08 12.58 -2.48
CA ALA A 486 26.03 11.14 -2.23
C ALA A 486 24.62 10.69 -1.80
N CYS A 487 23.96 11.44 -0.90
CA CYS A 487 22.58 11.20 -0.51
C CYS A 487 21.60 11.30 -1.69
N ALA A 488 21.80 12.25 -2.61
CA ALA A 488 20.99 12.38 -3.83
C ALA A 488 21.05 11.13 -4.71
N ALA A 489 22.26 10.62 -4.94
CA ALA A 489 22.47 9.39 -5.71
C ALA A 489 21.82 8.18 -5.01
N CYS A 490 21.98 8.07 -3.68
CA CYS A 490 21.34 7.02 -2.89
C CYS A 490 19.80 7.10 -2.93
N CYS A 491 19.20 8.28 -2.89
CA CYS A 491 17.75 8.45 -3.05
C CYS A 491 17.26 8.03 -4.44
N ALA A 492 18.02 8.36 -5.50
CA ALA A 492 17.69 7.97 -6.87
C ALA A 492 17.69 6.44 -7.03
N ILE A 493 18.69 5.75 -6.48
CA ILE A 493 18.75 4.28 -6.44
C ILE A 493 17.65 3.72 -5.54
N GLY A 494 17.41 4.34 -4.38
CA GLY A 494 16.36 3.96 -3.44
C GLY A 494 14.97 3.97 -4.06
N ALA A 495 14.66 4.92 -4.93
CA ALA A 495 13.39 4.95 -5.67
C ALA A 495 13.18 3.69 -6.54
N LEU A 496 14.24 3.17 -7.17
CA LEU A 496 14.18 1.92 -7.94
C LEU A 496 14.00 0.70 -7.04
N VAL A 497 14.59 0.70 -5.85
CA VAL A 497 14.41 -0.36 -4.84
C VAL A 497 12.97 -0.39 -4.33
N ILE A 498 12.38 0.78 -4.02
CA ILE A 498 10.96 0.86 -3.64
C ILE A 498 10.09 0.35 -4.80
N LEU A 499 10.38 0.73 -6.04
CA LEU A 499 9.63 0.26 -7.21
C LEU A 499 9.66 -1.26 -7.34
N TYR A 500 10.82 -1.90 -7.12
CA TYR A 500 10.95 -3.35 -7.15
C TYR A 500 10.03 -4.02 -6.13
N PHE A 501 10.10 -3.60 -4.86
CA PHE A 501 9.28 -4.19 -3.80
C PHE A 501 7.79 -3.88 -3.95
N TYR A 502 7.46 -2.65 -4.34
CA TYR A 502 6.09 -2.25 -4.62
C TYR A 502 5.46 -3.12 -5.72
N LYS A 503 6.18 -3.36 -6.83
CA LYS A 503 5.68 -4.25 -7.90
C LYS A 503 5.55 -5.69 -7.47
N ARG A 504 6.47 -6.18 -6.62
CA ARG A 504 6.38 -7.52 -6.05
C ARG A 504 5.09 -7.68 -5.26
N ASP A 505 4.74 -6.71 -4.42
CA ASP A 505 3.53 -6.75 -3.60
C ASP A 505 2.26 -6.56 -4.44
N GLU A 506 2.25 -5.64 -5.41
CA GLU A 506 1.12 -5.46 -6.33
C GLU A 506 0.87 -6.72 -7.18
N LYS A 507 1.93 -7.43 -7.58
CA LYS A 507 1.80 -8.69 -8.32
C LYS A 507 1.05 -9.75 -7.50
N LEU A 508 1.23 -9.81 -6.18
CA LEU A 508 0.52 -10.75 -5.31
C LEU A 508 -0.98 -10.41 -5.19
N ILE A 509 -1.34 -9.13 -5.32
CA ILE A 509 -2.70 -8.63 -5.09
C ILE A 509 -3.42 -8.30 -6.43
N CYS A 510 -2.79 -8.56 -7.57
CA CYS A 510 -3.28 -8.16 -8.89
C CYS A 510 -4.69 -8.67 -9.23
N HIS A 511 -5.09 -9.82 -8.67
CA HIS A 511 -6.45 -10.38 -8.80
C HIS A 511 -7.53 -9.43 -8.27
N LYS A 512 -7.27 -8.68 -7.18
CA LYS A 512 -8.22 -7.68 -6.65
C LYS A 512 -8.39 -6.48 -7.57
N ASN A 513 -7.40 -6.23 -8.43
CA ASN A 513 -7.44 -5.17 -9.43
C ASN A 513 -8.04 -5.65 -10.78
N GLY A 514 -8.65 -6.85 -10.79
CA GLY A 514 -9.23 -7.45 -11.99
C GLY A 514 -8.19 -7.95 -13.01
N ILE A 515 -6.94 -8.20 -12.59
CA ILE A 515 -5.88 -8.73 -13.45
C ILE A 515 -5.59 -10.17 -13.03
N ILE A 516 -5.69 -11.12 -13.96
CA ILE A 516 -5.42 -12.54 -13.73
C ILE A 516 -4.14 -12.91 -14.47
N LEU A 517 -3.14 -13.40 -13.74
CA LEU A 517 -1.90 -13.90 -14.31
C LEU A 517 -2.06 -15.36 -14.75
N ASN A 518 -1.45 -15.73 -15.86
CA ASN A 518 -1.48 -17.12 -16.35
C ASN A 518 -1.08 -18.13 -15.26
N GLY A 519 -1.96 -19.09 -14.98
CA GLY A 519 -1.78 -20.11 -13.94
C GLY A 519 -2.46 -19.81 -12.59
N GLN A 520 -2.99 -18.60 -12.39
CA GLN A 520 -3.87 -18.29 -11.26
C GLN A 520 -5.34 -18.52 -11.65
N VAL A 521 -6.08 -19.25 -10.80
CA VAL A 521 -7.53 -19.44 -10.96
C VAL A 521 -8.22 -18.12 -10.62
N ALA A 522 -9.19 -17.68 -11.44
CA ALA A 522 -10.06 -16.57 -11.06
C ALA A 522 -10.69 -16.90 -9.69
N PRO A 523 -10.57 -16.04 -8.67
CA PRO A 523 -11.29 -16.29 -7.43
C PRO A 523 -12.78 -16.32 -7.80
N ILE A 524 -13.40 -17.47 -7.60
CA ILE A 524 -14.85 -17.56 -7.53
C ILE A 524 -15.19 -16.74 -6.28
N GLU A 525 -15.87 -15.61 -6.43
CA GLU A 525 -16.59 -15.03 -5.30
C GLU A 525 -17.58 -16.09 -4.84
N VAL A 526 -17.18 -16.87 -3.83
CA VAL A 526 -18.15 -17.49 -2.95
C VAL A 526 -18.83 -16.30 -2.32
N LEU A 527 -20.02 -15.95 -2.81
CA LEU A 527 -20.95 -15.12 -2.05
C LEU A 527 -21.08 -15.85 -0.71
N ASP A 528 -20.37 -15.37 0.31
CA ASP A 528 -20.45 -15.91 1.66
C ASP A 528 -21.95 -16.04 1.98
N ALA A 529 -22.40 -17.26 2.28
CA ALA A 529 -23.80 -17.51 2.64
C ALA A 529 -24.24 -16.62 3.84
N ASP A 530 -23.27 -16.11 4.61
CA ASP A 530 -23.46 -15.13 5.66
C ASP A 530 -23.93 -13.74 5.16
N ARG A 531 -23.58 -13.32 3.93
CA ARG A 531 -24.09 -12.06 3.34
C ARG A 531 -25.60 -12.13 3.07
N MET A 532 -26.11 -13.30 2.66
CA MET A 532 -27.56 -13.48 2.47
C MET A 532 -28.32 -13.66 3.79
N SER A 533 -27.66 -14.11 4.85
CA SER A 533 -28.24 -14.26 6.18
C SER A 533 -28.35 -12.93 6.93
N ALA A 534 -27.47 -11.96 6.67
CA ALA A 534 -27.46 -10.67 7.36
C ALA A 534 -28.45 -9.65 6.78
N GLU A 535 -28.72 -9.69 5.47
CA GLU A 535 -29.52 -8.67 4.79
C GLU A 535 -31.02 -8.96 4.72
N ASN A 536 -31.44 -10.20 4.96
CA ASN A 536 -32.84 -10.54 5.16
C ASN A 536 -33.03 -10.98 6.62
N LYS A 537 -33.82 -10.23 7.39
CA LYS A 537 -34.47 -10.77 8.59
C LYS A 537 -35.36 -11.94 8.16
N ILE A 538 -34.78 -13.12 8.07
CA ILE A 538 -35.51 -14.39 8.00
C ILE A 538 -35.56 -14.84 9.45
N GLU A 539 -36.76 -14.82 10.01
CA GLU A 539 -37.04 -15.44 11.31
C GLU A 539 -36.48 -16.86 11.31
N GLU A 540 -35.71 -17.20 12.34
CA GLU A 540 -35.31 -18.59 12.60
C GLU A 540 -36.58 -19.44 12.61
N ILE A 541 -36.73 -20.31 11.61
CA ILE A 541 -37.79 -21.31 11.59
C ILE A 541 -37.41 -22.34 12.65
N THR A 542 -38.08 -22.27 13.81
CA THR A 542 -38.05 -23.29 14.84
C THR A 542 -38.53 -24.64 14.30
N GLU A 543 -38.03 -25.73 14.89
CA GLU A 543 -38.14 -27.15 14.46
C GLU A 543 -39.55 -27.67 14.11
N ASP A 544 -40.62 -26.91 14.40
CA ASP A 544 -42.01 -27.37 14.28
C ASP A 544 -42.73 -27.01 12.96
N GLN A 545 -42.06 -26.43 11.96
CA GLN A 545 -42.71 -26.00 10.70
C GLN A 545 -42.17 -26.64 9.41
N VAL A 546 -41.67 -27.87 9.47
CA VAL A 546 -41.39 -28.66 8.25
C VAL A 546 -42.57 -29.61 7.97
N PRO A 547 -43.37 -29.41 6.90
CA PRO A 547 -44.34 -30.41 6.50
C PRO A 547 -43.62 -31.68 6.05
N GLN A 548 -44.04 -32.83 6.60
CA GLN A 548 -43.57 -34.15 6.18
C GLN A 548 -43.96 -34.39 4.72
N ILE A 549 -42.96 -34.46 3.84
CA ILE A 549 -43.14 -34.93 2.47
C ILE A 549 -42.88 -36.44 2.50
N GLU A 550 -43.87 -37.22 2.07
CA GLU A 550 -43.82 -38.68 1.98
C GLU A 550 -42.57 -39.15 1.22
N GLU A 551 -41.83 -40.06 1.85
CA GLU A 551 -40.66 -40.72 1.30
C GLU A 551 -41.07 -41.66 0.17
N ASN A 552 -40.75 -41.29 -1.07
CA ASN A 552 -40.62 -42.23 -2.16
C ASN A 552 -39.51 -41.77 -3.12
N SER A 553 -38.25 -41.91 -2.70
CA SER A 553 -37.11 -42.13 -3.58
C SER A 553 -35.85 -42.44 -2.77
N THR A 554 -35.14 -43.48 -3.19
CA THR A 554 -33.97 -44.09 -2.56
C THR A 554 -32.69 -43.25 -2.76
N ILE A 555 -32.71 -41.97 -2.37
CA ILE A 555 -31.53 -41.09 -2.41
C ILE A 555 -31.43 -40.38 -1.06
N VAL A 556 -30.36 -40.68 -0.31
CA VAL A 556 -30.05 -40.00 0.96
C VAL A 556 -29.57 -38.58 0.64
N ILE A 557 -30.50 -37.63 0.59
CA ILE A 557 -30.19 -36.21 0.36
C ILE A 557 -29.58 -35.63 1.66
N LYS A 558 -28.39 -35.01 1.56
CA LYS A 558 -27.73 -34.37 2.71
C LYS A 558 -28.60 -33.24 3.28
N LYS A 559 -28.61 -33.08 4.61
CA LYS A 559 -29.44 -32.09 5.34
C LYS A 559 -29.28 -30.65 4.80
N GLU A 560 -28.06 -30.29 4.40
CA GLU A 560 -27.70 -28.99 3.82
C GLU A 560 -28.33 -28.76 2.43
N GLU A 561 -28.42 -29.81 1.62
CA GLU A 561 -29.03 -29.76 0.28
C GLU A 561 -30.56 -29.60 0.37
N LYS A 562 -31.20 -30.23 1.37
CA LYS A 562 -32.64 -30.10 1.63
C LYS A 562 -33.00 -28.65 2.01
N ALA A 563 -32.16 -27.99 2.80
CA ALA A 563 -32.32 -26.58 3.16
C ALA A 563 -32.12 -25.64 1.95
N ALA A 564 -31.10 -25.90 1.12
CA ALA A 564 -30.86 -25.14 -0.11
C ALA A 564 -32.03 -25.27 -1.12
N ARG A 565 -32.59 -26.46 -1.27
CA ARG A 565 -33.76 -26.73 -2.13
C ARG A 565 -35.01 -25.97 -1.64
N ALA A 566 -35.24 -25.88 -0.32
CA ALA A 566 -36.35 -25.12 0.26
C ALA A 566 -36.19 -23.59 0.13
N LEU A 567 -34.94 -23.09 0.16
CA LEU A 567 -34.64 -21.68 -0.14
C LEU A 567 -34.88 -21.36 -1.61
N ILE A 568 -34.50 -22.27 -2.50
CA ILE A 568 -34.65 -22.10 -3.95
C ILE A 568 -36.11 -22.20 -4.41
N SER A 569 -36.97 -22.99 -3.74
CA SER A 569 -38.41 -22.98 -4.04
C SER A 569 -39.10 -21.65 -3.72
N LYS A 570 -38.49 -20.79 -2.89
CA LYS A 570 -38.98 -19.42 -2.64
C LYS A 570 -38.51 -18.42 -3.70
N LEU A 571 -37.52 -18.78 -4.52
CA LEU A 571 -37.05 -18.01 -5.66
C LEU A 571 -37.83 -18.48 -6.89
N ASN A 572 -38.39 -17.56 -7.67
CA ASN A 572 -39.28 -17.85 -8.80
C ASN A 572 -38.48 -18.38 -10.04
N LEU A 573 -37.66 -19.42 -9.85
CA LEU A 573 -36.79 -20.02 -10.86
C LEU A 573 -37.55 -21.09 -11.65
N GLN A 574 -37.27 -21.19 -12.95
CA GLN A 574 -37.88 -22.19 -13.83
C GLN A 574 -37.01 -23.45 -13.90
N LYS A 575 -37.61 -24.63 -13.70
CA LYS A 575 -36.92 -25.92 -13.88
C LYS A 575 -36.72 -26.16 -15.37
N VAL A 576 -35.49 -26.50 -15.76
CA VAL A 576 -35.15 -26.86 -17.15
C VAL A 576 -35.21 -28.38 -17.26
N GLU A 577 -36.24 -28.89 -17.93
CA GLU A 577 -36.43 -30.33 -18.13
C GLU A 577 -35.59 -30.85 -19.31
N GLY A 578 -35.13 -32.11 -19.22
CA GLY A 578 -34.40 -32.79 -20.29
C GLY A 578 -32.87 -32.71 -20.25
N ILE A 579 -32.27 -32.15 -19.18
CA ILE A 579 -30.81 -32.15 -19.01
C ILE A 579 -30.36 -33.45 -18.36
N THR A 580 -29.66 -34.29 -19.11
CA THR A 580 -29.15 -35.60 -18.66
C THR A 580 -27.72 -35.55 -18.11
N ARG A 581 -26.95 -34.51 -18.46
CA ARG A 581 -25.53 -34.37 -18.05
C ARG A 581 -25.14 -32.89 -17.99
N VAL A 582 -24.50 -32.47 -16.90
CA VAL A 582 -23.82 -31.16 -16.78
C VAL A 582 -22.34 -31.39 -16.57
N VAL A 583 -21.52 -30.65 -17.33
CA VAL A 583 -20.07 -30.81 -17.36
C VAL A 583 -19.39 -29.52 -16.91
N LEU A 584 -18.61 -29.60 -15.83
CA LEU A 584 -17.85 -28.51 -15.24
C LEU A 584 -16.37 -28.73 -15.55
N LYS A 585 -15.81 -27.92 -16.46
CA LYS A 585 -14.42 -28.06 -16.92
C LYS A 585 -13.48 -27.19 -16.08
N ARG A 586 -12.57 -27.81 -15.31
CA ARG A 586 -11.57 -27.10 -14.49
C ARG A 586 -10.25 -26.86 -15.23
N THR A 587 -9.79 -27.82 -16.04
CA THR A 587 -8.61 -27.73 -16.92
C THR A 587 -8.80 -28.64 -18.16
N ARG A 588 -7.84 -28.70 -19.11
CA ARG A 588 -7.92 -29.63 -20.26
C ARG A 588 -7.93 -31.12 -19.86
N GLN A 589 -7.55 -31.46 -18.63
CA GLN A 589 -7.41 -32.84 -18.14
C GLN A 589 -8.35 -33.20 -16.97
N HIS A 590 -9.01 -32.24 -16.33
CA HIS A 590 -9.94 -32.50 -15.24
C HIS A 590 -11.33 -31.97 -15.56
N ILE A 591 -12.28 -32.89 -15.68
CA ILE A 591 -13.69 -32.63 -15.95
C ILE A 591 -14.50 -33.18 -14.77
N PHE A 592 -15.37 -32.35 -14.20
CA PHE A 592 -16.37 -32.83 -13.24
C PHE A 592 -17.70 -32.99 -13.97
N VAL A 593 -18.33 -34.14 -13.81
CA VAL A 593 -19.59 -34.48 -14.46
C VAL A 593 -20.63 -34.76 -13.40
N ILE A 594 -21.78 -34.10 -13.57
CA ILE A 594 -22.98 -34.37 -12.80
C ILE A 594 -23.92 -35.13 -13.72
N ALA A 595 -24.16 -36.41 -13.42
CA ALA A 595 -25.11 -37.25 -14.15
C ALA A 595 -26.53 -37.02 -13.62
N ASN A 596 -27.51 -36.86 -14.52
CA ASN A 596 -28.91 -36.54 -14.22
C ASN A 596 -29.11 -35.35 -13.24
N PRO A 597 -28.57 -34.16 -13.53
CA PRO A 597 -28.72 -33.01 -12.66
C PRO A 597 -30.12 -32.41 -12.70
N GLU A 598 -30.56 -31.85 -11.57
CA GLU A 598 -31.72 -30.94 -11.58
C GLU A 598 -31.23 -29.50 -11.77
N VAL A 599 -31.66 -28.87 -12.87
CA VAL A 599 -31.20 -27.53 -13.26
C VAL A 599 -32.34 -26.52 -13.20
N TYR A 600 -32.09 -25.40 -12.53
CA TYR A 600 -32.99 -24.25 -12.45
C TYR A 600 -32.37 -23.03 -13.12
N LYS A 601 -33.18 -22.25 -13.83
CA LYS A 601 -32.76 -21.03 -14.54
C LYS A 601 -33.55 -19.82 -14.06
N THR A 602 -32.87 -18.68 -13.96
CA THR A 602 -33.52 -17.38 -13.69
C THR A 602 -34.28 -16.87 -14.93
N PRO A 603 -35.51 -16.33 -14.80
CA PRO A 603 -36.32 -15.89 -15.94
C PRO A 603 -35.68 -14.83 -16.84
N THR A 604 -34.83 -13.96 -16.29
CA THR A 604 -34.23 -12.80 -16.96
C THR A 604 -32.70 -12.84 -17.06
N GLY A 605 -32.05 -13.94 -16.61
CA GLY A 605 -30.59 -14.03 -16.53
C GLY A 605 -30.00 -15.32 -17.12
N ASN A 606 -28.68 -15.31 -17.36
CA ASN A 606 -27.89 -16.48 -17.79
C ASN A 606 -27.28 -17.26 -16.62
N SER A 607 -27.90 -17.18 -15.44
CA SER A 607 -27.46 -17.90 -14.24
C SER A 607 -28.24 -19.21 -14.11
N TYR A 608 -27.52 -20.28 -13.82
CA TYR A 608 -28.05 -21.64 -13.66
C TYR A 608 -27.69 -22.17 -12.27
N VAL A 609 -28.66 -22.78 -11.60
CA VAL A 609 -28.44 -23.53 -10.36
C VAL A 609 -28.56 -25.01 -10.68
N VAL A 610 -27.54 -25.78 -10.35
CA VAL A 610 -27.43 -27.20 -10.69
C VAL A 610 -27.30 -28.00 -9.41
N PHE A 611 -28.24 -28.92 -9.18
CA PHE A 611 -28.18 -29.89 -8.09
C PHE A 611 -27.76 -31.25 -8.60
N GLY A 612 -26.83 -31.89 -7.90
CA GLY A 612 -26.40 -33.26 -8.13
C GLY A 612 -24.99 -33.51 -7.60
N GLU A 613 -24.60 -34.78 -7.58
CA GLU A 613 -23.28 -35.20 -7.12
C GLU A 613 -22.25 -35.04 -8.26
N ALA A 614 -21.17 -34.29 -7.99
CA ALA A 614 -20.11 -34.07 -8.96
C ALA A 614 -19.10 -35.23 -8.92
N GLN A 615 -19.05 -36.03 -9.98
CA GLN A 615 -18.07 -37.09 -10.16
C GLN A 615 -16.87 -36.55 -10.96
N HIS A 616 -15.65 -36.92 -10.55
CA HIS A 616 -14.44 -36.57 -11.28
C HIS A 616 -14.24 -37.58 -12.41
N GLU A 617 -14.14 -37.09 -13.66
CA GLU A 617 -13.91 -37.92 -14.83
C GLU A 617 -12.56 -37.53 -15.46
N ASP A 618 -11.59 -38.45 -15.40
CA ASP A 618 -10.27 -38.27 -16.00
C ASP A 618 -10.32 -38.66 -17.49
N MET A 619 -10.07 -37.66 -18.36
CA MET A 619 -10.22 -37.80 -19.80
C MET A 619 -9.22 -38.81 -20.41
N GLN A 620 -8.12 -39.12 -19.72
CA GLN A 620 -7.19 -40.18 -20.13
C GLN A 620 -7.70 -41.59 -19.81
N ALA A 621 -8.46 -41.75 -18.72
CA ALA A 621 -9.05 -43.03 -18.35
C ALA A 621 -10.20 -43.41 -19.32
N THR A 622 -11.08 -42.47 -19.64
CA THR A 622 -12.19 -42.71 -20.60
C THR A 622 -11.68 -42.92 -22.03
N ALA A 623 -10.61 -42.25 -22.45
CA ALA A 623 -9.98 -42.49 -23.75
C ALA A 623 -9.29 -43.86 -23.84
N ARG A 624 -8.64 -44.31 -22.76
CA ARG A 624 -8.09 -45.68 -22.67
C ARG A 624 -9.19 -46.73 -22.65
N ALA A 625 -10.27 -46.53 -21.90
CA ALA A 625 -11.42 -47.43 -21.89
C ALA A 625 -12.11 -47.52 -23.26
N ALA A 626 -12.26 -46.40 -23.98
CA ALA A 626 -12.79 -46.39 -25.34
C ALA A 626 -11.86 -47.07 -26.36
N GLN A 627 -10.53 -46.92 -26.21
CA GLN A 627 -9.55 -47.65 -27.03
C GLN A 627 -9.55 -49.15 -26.76
N ILE A 628 -9.69 -49.56 -25.50
CA ILE A 628 -9.79 -50.98 -25.11
C ILE A 628 -11.12 -51.57 -25.61
N ALA A 629 -12.24 -50.85 -25.49
CA ALA A 629 -13.53 -51.29 -26.03
C ALA A 629 -13.53 -51.37 -27.56
N ALA A 630 -12.87 -50.43 -28.25
CA ALA A 630 -12.68 -50.48 -29.71
C ALA A 630 -11.76 -51.64 -30.14
N ALA A 631 -10.71 -51.93 -29.37
CA ALA A 631 -9.83 -53.08 -29.59
C ALA A 631 -10.56 -54.41 -29.34
N GLN A 632 -11.41 -54.49 -28.31
CA GLN A 632 -12.25 -55.65 -28.03
C GLN A 632 -13.34 -55.83 -29.09
N ALA A 633 -13.94 -54.75 -29.60
CA ALA A 633 -14.89 -54.80 -30.70
C ALA A 633 -14.21 -55.22 -32.02
N GLN A 634 -12.96 -54.82 -32.26
CA GLN A 634 -12.16 -55.29 -33.40
C GLN A 634 -11.76 -56.77 -33.25
N GLN A 635 -11.46 -57.24 -32.04
CA GLN A 635 -11.21 -58.66 -31.76
C GLN A 635 -12.49 -59.52 -31.87
N ALA A 636 -13.64 -58.98 -31.46
CA ALA A 636 -14.94 -59.63 -31.65
C ALA A 636 -15.35 -59.69 -33.13
N ALA A 637 -15.04 -58.65 -33.92
CA ALA A 637 -15.22 -58.64 -35.38
C ALA A 637 -14.24 -59.59 -36.09
N ALA A 638 -13.01 -59.74 -35.59
CA ALA A 638 -12.04 -60.71 -36.10
C ALA A 638 -12.39 -62.16 -35.73
N GLN A 639 -13.20 -62.38 -34.70
CA GLN A 639 -13.75 -63.70 -34.35
C GLN A 639 -14.98 -64.07 -35.19
N THR A 640 -15.78 -63.11 -35.66
CA THR A 640 -16.90 -63.39 -36.58
C THR A 640 -16.46 -63.62 -38.03
N ASP A 641 -15.32 -63.09 -38.48
CA ASP A 641 -14.72 -63.43 -39.78
C ASP A 641 -13.97 -64.78 -39.76
N SER A 642 -13.65 -65.32 -38.58
CA SER A 642 -13.03 -66.65 -38.43
C SER A 642 -14.02 -67.84 -38.51
N THR A 643 -15.30 -67.57 -38.70
CA THR A 643 -16.34 -68.58 -38.98
C THR A 643 -16.83 -68.60 -40.43
N ALA A 644 -16.24 -67.80 -41.34
CA ALA A 644 -16.61 -67.77 -42.76
C ALA A 644 -15.57 -68.36 -43.73
N GLU A 645 -14.34 -68.64 -43.29
CA GLU A 645 -13.29 -69.26 -44.13
C GLU A 645 -12.71 -70.56 -43.55
N ALA A 646 -13.59 -71.47 -43.11
CA ALA A 646 -13.25 -72.86 -42.79
C ALA A 646 -14.16 -73.84 -43.55
N ALA A 647 -14.42 -73.55 -44.82
CA ALA A 647 -15.07 -74.44 -45.77
C ALA A 647 -14.21 -74.62 -47.03
N ALA A 648 -13.00 -75.19 -46.87
CA ALA A 648 -12.29 -75.96 -47.90
C ALA A 648 -10.93 -76.42 -47.36
N ALA A 649 -10.85 -77.67 -46.93
CA ALA A 649 -9.57 -78.37 -46.72
C ALA A 649 -9.14 -79.04 -48.03
N GLY A 650 -7.85 -78.93 -48.38
CA GLY A 650 -7.24 -79.62 -49.52
C GLY A 650 -5.71 -79.48 -49.56
N GLU A 651 -5.04 -80.42 -48.89
CA GLU A 651 -3.76 -81.09 -49.23
C GLU A 651 -2.49 -80.35 -49.76
N VAL A 652 -1.38 -80.65 -49.04
CA VAL A 652 0.00 -80.97 -49.48
C VAL A 652 0.91 -79.86 -50.05
N GLY A 653 2.12 -79.73 -49.48
CA GLY A 653 3.33 -79.31 -50.22
C GLY A 653 4.33 -78.44 -49.46
N ALA A 654 5.59 -78.84 -49.43
CA ALA A 654 6.68 -78.36 -48.57
C ALA A 654 7.48 -77.13 -49.07
N GLU A 655 8.15 -76.50 -48.10
CA GLU A 655 9.45 -75.78 -48.15
C GLU A 655 9.59 -74.43 -48.90
N LEU A 656 9.89 -73.34 -48.16
CA LEU A 656 11.24 -72.76 -48.07
C LEU A 656 11.34 -71.50 -47.17
N ALA A 657 12.42 -71.46 -46.39
CA ALA A 657 13.11 -70.30 -45.79
C ALA A 657 12.57 -69.69 -44.48
N SER A 658 12.83 -70.44 -43.41
CA SER A 658 13.18 -70.05 -42.04
C SER A 658 13.73 -68.62 -41.77
N LYS A 659 13.09 -67.94 -40.80
CA LYS A 659 13.72 -67.37 -39.60
C LYS A 659 12.69 -67.40 -38.46
N ASP A 660 13.04 -68.03 -37.34
CA ASP A 660 12.14 -68.42 -36.26
C ASP A 660 11.55 -67.23 -35.44
N PRO A 661 10.31 -67.34 -34.93
CA PRO A 661 9.64 -66.38 -34.05
C PRO A 661 10.22 -66.24 -32.63
N ALA A 662 11.20 -67.07 -32.26
CA ALA A 662 11.78 -67.13 -30.92
C ALA A 662 12.71 -65.94 -30.59
N SER A 663 13.11 -65.13 -31.58
CA SER A 663 13.91 -63.92 -31.35
C SER A 663 13.09 -62.64 -31.19
N ILE A 664 11.75 -62.70 -31.32
CA ILE A 664 10.85 -61.54 -31.13
C ILE A 664 10.18 -61.62 -29.74
N THR A 665 10.01 -62.83 -29.20
CA THR A 665 9.46 -63.06 -27.85
C THR A 665 10.46 -62.72 -26.73
N ALA A 666 11.76 -62.85 -26.98
CA ALA A 666 12.80 -62.48 -26.01
C ALA A 666 12.97 -60.95 -25.85
N ASP A 667 12.68 -60.17 -26.91
CA ASP A 667 12.74 -58.69 -26.85
C ASP A 667 11.46 -58.07 -26.23
N LEU A 668 10.36 -58.83 -26.17
CA LEU A 668 9.10 -58.43 -25.52
C LEU A 668 9.08 -58.69 -24.00
N GLU A 669 9.84 -59.68 -23.50
CA GLU A 669 9.96 -59.92 -22.05
C GLU A 669 10.94 -58.96 -21.35
N ALA A 670 11.86 -58.32 -22.08
CA ALA A 670 12.78 -57.32 -21.51
C ALA A 670 12.18 -55.90 -21.41
N ALA A 671 11.05 -55.63 -22.07
CA ALA A 671 10.42 -54.30 -22.10
C ALA A 671 9.25 -54.12 -21.10
N SER A 672 8.89 -55.16 -20.33
CA SER A 672 7.79 -55.14 -19.36
C SER A 672 8.23 -54.88 -17.90
N LEU A 673 9.52 -54.68 -17.63
CA LEU A 673 10.04 -54.31 -16.31
C LEU A 673 10.55 -52.85 -16.28
N SER A 674 9.62 -51.89 -16.29
CA SER A 674 9.72 -50.66 -15.49
C SER A 674 8.43 -49.83 -15.58
N LYS A 675 7.54 -50.01 -14.60
CA LYS A 675 6.49 -49.09 -14.08
C LYS A 675 5.20 -49.85 -13.80
N GLY A 676 4.97 -50.14 -12.51
CA GLY A 676 3.74 -50.76 -12.03
C GLY A 676 3.75 -50.98 -10.52
N GLU A 677 4.13 -49.97 -9.74
CA GLU A 677 3.59 -49.83 -8.38
C GLU A 677 2.42 -48.84 -8.51
N ASP A 678 1.26 -49.19 -7.95
CA ASP A 678 -0.02 -48.44 -7.90
C ASP A 678 -1.24 -49.17 -8.54
N ALA A 679 -1.27 -50.50 -8.55
CA ALA A 679 -2.43 -51.27 -9.03
C ALA A 679 -2.89 -52.42 -8.09
N GLU A 680 -2.74 -52.29 -6.77
CA GLU A 680 -3.19 -53.31 -5.79
C GLU A 680 -4.14 -52.79 -4.68
N ASP A 681 -4.73 -51.59 -4.80
CA ASP A 681 -5.55 -51.01 -3.72
C ASP A 681 -7.07 -51.33 -3.78
N GLU A 682 -7.56 -52.20 -4.69
CA GLU A 682 -9.02 -52.47 -4.84
C GLU A 682 -9.54 -53.81 -4.27
N ALA A 683 -8.76 -54.57 -3.52
CA ALA A 683 -9.26 -55.76 -2.80
C ALA A 683 -9.12 -55.62 -1.28
N GLU A 684 -10.18 -55.86 -0.51
CA GLU A 684 -10.13 -55.89 0.96
C GLU A 684 -9.12 -56.95 1.43
N ALA A 685 -8.03 -56.52 2.07
CA ALA A 685 -7.00 -57.42 2.57
C ALA A 685 -7.47 -58.08 3.89
N ASP A 686 -7.44 -59.41 3.93
CA ASP A 686 -7.84 -60.20 5.10
C ASP A 686 -6.90 -59.95 6.29
N ALA A 687 -7.42 -59.37 7.38
CA ALA A 687 -6.67 -58.99 8.58
C ALA A 687 -6.55 -60.13 9.62
N THR A 688 -6.97 -61.36 9.32
CA THR A 688 -6.87 -62.48 10.28
C THR A 688 -5.42 -62.77 10.68
N GLY A 689 -5.17 -62.80 11.99
CA GLY A 689 -3.85 -63.12 12.58
C GLY A 689 -2.92 -61.93 12.83
N LEU A 690 -3.37 -60.70 12.59
CA LEU A 690 -2.61 -59.46 12.86
C LEU A 690 -3.28 -58.63 13.97
N GLU A 691 -2.47 -57.99 14.81
CA GLU A 691 -2.98 -57.04 15.80
C GLU A 691 -3.34 -55.69 15.15
N ASP A 692 -4.53 -55.18 15.43
CA ASP A 692 -5.02 -53.90 14.89
C ASP A 692 -4.17 -52.69 15.30
N SER A 693 -3.45 -52.79 16.43
CA SER A 693 -2.48 -51.79 16.89
C SER A 693 -1.28 -51.68 15.96
N ASP A 694 -0.77 -52.81 15.47
CA ASP A 694 0.39 -52.87 14.60
C ASP A 694 0.07 -52.32 13.22
N ILE A 695 -1.11 -52.66 12.69
CA ILE A 695 -1.62 -52.13 11.41
C ILE A 695 -1.72 -50.60 11.48
N LYS A 696 -2.27 -50.04 12.57
CA LYS A 696 -2.37 -48.58 12.74
C LYS A 696 -0.99 -47.92 12.85
N LEU A 697 -0.06 -48.54 13.56
CA LEU A 697 1.28 -47.98 13.75
C LEU A 697 2.06 -47.94 12.42
N VAL A 698 1.95 -48.99 11.59
CA VAL A 698 2.52 -49.00 10.24
C VAL A 698 1.86 -47.97 9.33
N MET A 699 0.52 -47.87 9.35
CA MET A 699 -0.20 -46.87 8.54
C MET A 699 0.22 -45.44 8.87
N GLU A 700 0.39 -45.11 10.16
CA GLU A 700 0.72 -43.76 10.61
C GLU A 700 2.20 -43.41 10.36
N GLN A 701 3.12 -44.36 10.58
CA GLN A 701 4.56 -44.12 10.42
C GLN A 701 5.04 -44.20 8.96
N ALA A 702 4.44 -45.07 8.15
CA ALA A 702 4.78 -45.22 6.73
C ALA A 702 3.86 -44.41 5.79
N ASN A 703 2.78 -43.80 6.31
CA ASN A 703 1.81 -43.03 5.54
C ASN A 703 1.20 -43.81 4.35
N VAL A 704 0.76 -45.04 4.60
CA VAL A 704 0.21 -45.97 3.59
C VAL A 704 -1.24 -46.38 3.86
N SER A 705 -1.94 -46.88 2.84
CA SER A 705 -3.30 -47.42 2.96
C SER A 705 -3.34 -48.63 3.91
N ARG A 706 -4.51 -48.90 4.51
CA ARG A 706 -4.70 -50.03 5.45
C ARG A 706 -4.38 -51.38 4.79
N ASN A 707 -4.74 -51.56 3.53
CA ASN A 707 -4.45 -52.79 2.78
C ASN A 707 -2.94 -52.98 2.55
N LYS A 708 -2.23 -51.89 2.20
CA LYS A 708 -0.78 -51.92 2.03
C LYS A 708 -0.04 -52.19 3.34
N ALA A 709 -0.54 -51.66 4.47
CA ALA A 709 -0.03 -51.99 5.80
C ALA A 709 -0.25 -53.46 6.18
N ILE A 710 -1.43 -54.03 5.91
CA ILE A 710 -1.74 -55.45 6.17
C ILE A 710 -0.85 -56.38 5.33
N ASN A 711 -0.69 -56.08 4.04
CA ASN A 711 0.16 -56.88 3.16
C ASN A 711 1.64 -56.78 3.54
N GLY A 712 2.11 -55.59 3.92
CA GLY A 712 3.48 -55.39 4.43
C GLY A 712 3.73 -56.19 5.71
N LEU A 713 2.78 -56.18 6.65
CA LEU A 713 2.89 -56.94 7.90
C LEU A 713 2.87 -58.45 7.64
N LYS A 714 2.05 -58.95 6.72
CA LYS A 714 2.08 -60.38 6.34
C LYS A 714 3.39 -60.77 5.68
N LYS A 715 3.94 -59.92 4.81
CA LYS A 715 5.22 -60.16 4.12
C LYS A 715 6.38 -60.29 5.12
N ASN A 716 6.35 -59.54 6.22
CA ASN A 716 7.40 -59.51 7.23
C ASN A 716 7.05 -60.27 8.52
N ASN A 717 6.12 -61.24 8.46
CA ASN A 717 5.72 -62.07 9.62
C ASN A 717 5.35 -61.25 10.88
N SER A 718 4.55 -60.19 10.70
CA SER A 718 4.11 -59.27 11.75
C SER A 718 5.22 -58.41 12.40
N ASP A 719 6.40 -58.33 11.78
CA ASP A 719 7.47 -57.42 12.23
C ASP A 719 7.21 -55.99 11.75
N VAL A 720 6.73 -55.14 12.67
CA VAL A 720 6.35 -53.76 12.42
C VAL A 720 7.52 -52.89 11.93
N VAL A 721 8.73 -53.09 12.47
CA VAL A 721 9.87 -52.21 12.18
C VAL A 721 10.39 -52.47 10.77
N ASN A 722 10.57 -53.75 10.41
CA ASN A 722 10.98 -54.12 9.06
C ASN A 722 9.90 -53.75 8.03
N THR A 723 8.63 -53.80 8.41
CA THR A 723 7.53 -53.36 7.54
C THR A 723 7.54 -51.87 7.26
N ILE A 724 7.77 -51.02 8.27
CA ILE A 724 7.89 -49.57 8.05
C ILE A 724 9.11 -49.25 7.18
N MET A 725 10.24 -49.94 7.41
CA MET A 725 11.45 -49.74 6.61
C MET A 725 11.29 -50.16 5.15
N ASP A 726 10.54 -51.23 4.87
CA ASP A 726 10.27 -51.72 3.50
C ASP A 726 9.25 -50.83 2.76
N LEU A 727 8.30 -50.21 3.48
CA LEU A 727 7.25 -49.36 2.90
C LEU A 727 7.64 -47.88 2.76
N CYS A 728 8.71 -47.43 3.42
CA CYS A 728 9.22 -46.05 3.36
C CYS A 728 10.40 -45.84 2.39
N GLN A 729 10.94 -46.90 1.79
CA GLN A 729 11.92 -46.80 0.69
C GLN A 729 11.23 -46.40 -0.60
#